data_AF-A0A6G1G8U3-F1
#
_entry.id   AF-A0A6G1G8U3-F1
#
_cell.length_a   1.000
_cell.length_b   1.000
_cell.length_c   1.000
_cell.angle_alpha   90.00
_cell.angle_beta   90.00
_cell.angle_gamma   90.00
#
_symmetry.space_group_name_H-M   'P 1'
#
loop_
_entity.id
_entity.type
_entity.pdbx_description
1 polymer ?
#
loop_
_entity_poly.entity_id
_entity_poly.type
_entity_poly.pdbx_seq_one_letter_code
_entity_poly.pdbx_strand_id
1 'polypeptide(L)'
;MAGNLREEGNALYKQRKFLDALPLYYQAANTDPEDYRPYLNLSAVLFELGKYKQSVEYGQKALSTMNDEVRQGVSGERVSARIAKARVVLKDADNFSTTGESKGLDPRHLPRYKPTIGRHLEFFSVGHDTPMSLLTEDMCEECPDDDRLAFFFGGIGDARHFYYTLTFFAASEYRRKTTRKIHFTLNDILPDVFARDLVFFILLDELSYETQKAPTDKATQLELDKKVATLFYLYLCPLVPTYVNDELQRVIRKTMSMLEGRGQERLPSWIYFAPVTCNTIIPLLRSWQSDVFALHSTREIQTKAKLESQKSRINIASLVDQMGMVGLHDQQETNEEKDYFATIMVSPPPRLINAFEQDLGKLLDLPRTESRLNKIEQYIGKNWKVNATMFNVASEKAGYFSDCGNNPFEFGKAVSLAVGTEHGPKQTSGLYATGYLFFSSVATALAESRDRIFVETQLGDATKLLEDTRIGLVQNRDSTWPIQYDHVHLSNVPDYVGGPVASFLYGIPILKSKSYARYSSTCLRNPSHFPTVDHFISEYLCLQDSETTRKIFPYKEPFLEGPEGPEDPADIPDLFSQSGYWSWSRIRDPPLNFTELLSRNETETWLYQLSLKTILPVPRERYSFSQIFSPLNLTIIFRVAIYLHQTGYPAHWLADALENLLANTVTTTARPARRSPLRPTDLRKPVPAKRLTFAPFLAEFRSLAAQWAPVLPFGISSTHIPTRVRRYTLNVFPLNSEDKDGHGRVPAFVLVFWNPARLGPGRMIWSMDLRKVLLPDEKGSTDPRDVRLRENGLAILAVWEFDPANDEAHFWIDEDAMEKWKREDWMVQIWRDDTYRPVSTPLPVRQVPRGSAIEGFMTSFPTNGLTEGEYWSI
;
A
#
# COMPACT_ATOMS: atom_id res chain seq x y z
N MET A 1 -54.39 4.41 -24.43
CA MET A 1 -53.58 3.36 -23.77
C MET A 1 -52.11 3.76 -23.67
N ALA A 2 -51.43 4.07 -24.79
CA ALA A 2 -50.03 4.54 -24.80
C ALA A 2 -49.75 5.75 -23.88
N GLY A 3 -50.62 6.76 -23.91
CA GLY A 3 -50.48 7.96 -23.05
C GLY A 3 -50.51 7.65 -21.55
N ASN A 4 -51.34 6.70 -21.10
CA ASN A 4 -51.42 6.32 -19.69
C ASN A 4 -50.15 5.58 -19.23
N LEU A 5 -49.67 4.63 -20.04
CA LEU A 5 -48.41 3.91 -19.79
C LEU A 5 -47.23 4.88 -19.68
N ARG A 6 -47.19 5.90 -20.56
CA ARG A 6 -46.17 6.95 -20.53
C ARG A 6 -46.23 7.79 -19.26
N GLU A 7 -47.42 8.21 -18.81
CA GLU A 7 -47.55 9.00 -17.58
C GLU A 7 -47.23 8.19 -16.32
N GLU A 8 -47.56 6.91 -16.28
CA GLU A 8 -47.16 6.00 -15.21
C GLU A 8 -45.62 5.84 -15.17
N GLY A 9 -45.00 5.62 -16.34
CA GLY A 9 -43.55 5.63 -16.48
C GLY A 9 -42.92 6.95 -16.02
N ASN A 10 -43.51 8.10 -16.36
CA ASN A 10 -43.04 9.41 -15.92
C ASN A 10 -43.09 9.56 -14.39
N ALA A 11 -44.13 9.03 -13.74
CA ALA A 11 -44.27 9.05 -12.30
C ALA A 11 -43.16 8.24 -11.62
N LEU A 12 -42.86 7.04 -12.14
CA LEU A 12 -41.75 6.20 -11.66
C LEU A 12 -40.39 6.83 -11.93
N TYR A 13 -40.19 7.44 -13.11
CA TYR A 13 -38.96 8.15 -13.45
C TYR A 13 -38.70 9.31 -12.49
N LYS A 14 -39.72 10.10 -12.13
CA LYS A 14 -39.61 11.19 -11.14
C LYS A 14 -39.25 10.67 -9.75
N GLN A 15 -39.68 9.46 -9.41
CA GLN A 15 -39.29 8.74 -8.19
C GLN A 15 -37.91 8.06 -8.30
N ARG A 16 -37.20 8.21 -9.43
CA ARG A 16 -35.93 7.54 -9.77
C ARG A 16 -36.02 6.00 -9.82
N LYS A 17 -37.23 5.46 -9.97
CA LYS A 17 -37.47 4.02 -10.19
C LYS A 17 -37.30 3.67 -11.66
N PHE A 18 -36.07 3.81 -12.15
CA PHE A 18 -35.78 3.72 -13.58
C PHE A 18 -36.02 2.33 -14.17
N LEU A 19 -35.69 1.27 -13.42
CA LEU A 19 -35.94 -0.12 -13.86
C LEU A 19 -37.44 -0.43 -13.99
N ASP A 20 -38.28 0.16 -13.15
CA ASP A 20 -39.74 0.00 -13.22
C ASP A 20 -40.35 0.85 -14.33
N ALA A 21 -39.79 2.03 -14.61
CA ALA A 21 -40.25 2.92 -15.67
C ALA A 21 -39.93 2.40 -17.09
N LEU A 22 -38.78 1.74 -17.24
CA LEU A 22 -38.27 1.22 -18.51
C LEU A 22 -39.27 0.33 -19.28
N PRO A 23 -39.86 -0.74 -18.70
CA PRO A 23 -40.82 -1.58 -19.41
C PRO A 23 -42.08 -0.83 -19.84
N LEU A 24 -42.56 0.13 -19.05
CA LEU A 24 -43.73 0.94 -19.39
C LEU A 24 -43.47 1.82 -20.62
N TYR A 25 -42.27 2.39 -20.75
CA TYR A 25 -41.91 3.16 -21.93
C TYR A 25 -41.75 2.28 -23.17
N TYR A 26 -41.23 1.05 -23.05
CA TYR A 26 -41.22 0.10 -24.16
C TYR A 26 -42.64 -0.25 -24.61
N GLN A 27 -43.55 -0.53 -23.68
CA GLN A 27 -44.95 -0.81 -24.01
C GLN A 27 -45.65 0.40 -24.65
N ALA A 28 -45.39 1.61 -24.15
CA ALA A 28 -45.92 2.84 -24.73
C ALA A 28 -45.43 3.05 -26.18
N ALA A 29 -44.13 2.84 -26.43
CA ALA A 29 -43.54 2.93 -27.76
C ALA A 29 -44.08 1.88 -28.74
N ASN A 30 -44.37 0.67 -28.26
CA ASN A 30 -44.99 -0.38 -29.09
C ASN A 30 -46.48 -0.12 -29.37
N THR A 31 -47.18 0.54 -28.45
CA THR A 31 -48.61 0.83 -28.58
C THR A 31 -48.86 1.98 -29.57
N ASP A 32 -47.94 2.95 -29.64
CA ASP A 32 -48.00 4.10 -30.55
C ASP A 32 -46.62 4.39 -31.15
N PRO A 33 -46.23 3.69 -32.24
CA PRO A 33 -44.89 3.81 -32.82
C PRO A 33 -44.56 5.16 -33.45
N GLU A 34 -45.57 5.97 -33.78
CA GLU A 34 -45.44 7.30 -34.39
C GLU A 34 -45.32 8.42 -33.34
N ASP A 35 -45.56 8.11 -32.06
CA ASP A 35 -45.32 9.07 -30.98
C ASP A 35 -43.83 9.11 -30.62
N TYR A 36 -43.20 10.28 -30.80
CA TYR A 36 -41.79 10.47 -30.44
C TYR A 36 -41.55 10.46 -28.91
N ARG A 37 -42.58 10.72 -28.08
CA ARG A 37 -42.43 10.94 -26.63
C ARG A 37 -41.98 9.69 -25.87
N PRO A 38 -42.52 8.47 -26.13
CA PRO A 38 -41.97 7.24 -25.59
C PRO A 38 -40.48 7.02 -25.92
N TYR A 39 -40.03 7.29 -27.15
CA TYR A 39 -38.61 7.16 -27.52
C TYR A 39 -37.72 8.18 -26.81
N LEU A 40 -38.20 9.43 -26.64
CA LEU A 40 -37.52 10.45 -25.84
C LEU A 40 -37.34 10.00 -24.39
N ASN A 41 -38.37 9.39 -23.81
CA ASN A 41 -38.37 8.86 -22.45
C ASN A 41 -37.48 7.61 -22.31
N LEU A 42 -37.50 6.69 -23.29
CA LEU A 42 -36.58 5.55 -23.37
C LEU A 42 -35.13 6.03 -23.39
N SER A 43 -34.81 7.00 -24.24
CA SER A 43 -33.48 7.61 -24.30
C SER A 43 -33.07 8.19 -22.94
N ALA A 44 -33.99 8.83 -22.20
CA ALA A 44 -33.72 9.38 -20.89
C ALA A 44 -33.44 8.31 -19.83
N VAL A 45 -34.33 7.33 -19.68
CA VAL A 45 -34.19 6.28 -18.65
C VAL A 45 -32.98 5.38 -18.92
N LEU A 46 -32.67 5.08 -20.18
CA LEU A 46 -31.50 4.29 -20.54
C LEU A 46 -30.20 5.06 -20.26
N PHE A 47 -30.20 6.38 -20.39
CA PHE A 47 -29.05 7.22 -20.01
C PHE A 47 -28.79 7.16 -18.50
N GLU A 48 -29.84 7.30 -17.69
CA GLU A 48 -29.74 7.21 -16.22
C GLU A 48 -29.23 5.83 -15.76
N LEU A 49 -29.66 4.77 -16.45
CA LEU A 49 -29.20 3.39 -16.22
C LEU A 49 -27.80 3.08 -16.78
N GLY A 50 -27.11 4.06 -17.37
CA GLY A 50 -25.78 3.87 -17.97
C GLY A 50 -25.77 3.07 -19.28
N LYS A 51 -26.93 2.81 -19.88
CA LYS A 51 -27.08 2.10 -21.17
C LYS A 51 -26.95 3.08 -22.34
N TYR A 52 -25.78 3.70 -22.47
CA TYR A 52 -25.55 4.84 -23.35
C TYR A 52 -25.77 4.54 -24.84
N LYS A 53 -25.33 3.38 -25.34
CA LYS A 53 -25.54 2.99 -26.76
C LYS A 53 -27.03 2.98 -27.13
N GLN A 54 -27.85 2.33 -26.29
CA GLN A 54 -29.31 2.30 -26.49
C GLN A 54 -29.94 3.68 -26.28
N SER A 55 -29.43 4.48 -25.34
CA SER A 55 -29.89 5.85 -25.14
C SER A 55 -29.70 6.72 -26.39
N VAL A 56 -28.57 6.56 -27.09
CA VAL A 56 -28.28 7.24 -28.36
C VAL A 56 -29.24 6.76 -29.45
N GLU A 57 -29.42 5.45 -29.61
CA GLU A 57 -30.31 4.85 -30.60
C GLU A 57 -31.75 5.36 -30.46
N TYR A 58 -32.35 5.26 -29.26
CA TYR A 58 -33.70 5.75 -29.02
C TYR A 58 -33.79 7.27 -29.10
N GLY A 59 -32.72 7.99 -28.77
CA GLY A 59 -32.65 9.45 -28.95
C GLY A 59 -32.71 9.83 -30.43
N GLN A 60 -31.95 9.15 -31.28
CA GLN A 60 -31.97 9.37 -32.73
C GLN A 60 -33.34 9.01 -33.32
N LYS A 61 -33.94 7.91 -32.86
CA LYS A 61 -35.30 7.53 -33.24
C LYS A 61 -36.30 8.63 -32.88
N ALA A 62 -36.25 9.15 -31.65
CA ALA A 62 -37.10 10.25 -31.21
C ALA A 62 -36.94 11.49 -32.12
N LEU A 63 -35.70 11.90 -32.44
CA LEU A 63 -35.45 13.04 -33.33
C LEU A 63 -35.98 12.82 -34.75
N SER A 64 -35.90 11.59 -35.27
CA SER A 64 -36.41 11.24 -36.61
C SER A 64 -37.94 11.26 -36.69
N THR A 65 -38.62 10.96 -35.58
CA THR A 65 -40.10 10.96 -35.47
C THR A 65 -40.68 12.35 -35.18
N MET A 66 -39.88 13.27 -34.62
CA MET A 66 -40.32 14.66 -34.39
C MET A 66 -40.54 15.40 -35.72
N ASN A 67 -41.52 16.29 -35.76
CA ASN A 67 -41.60 17.31 -36.82
C ASN A 67 -40.51 18.39 -36.61
N ASP A 68 -40.29 19.26 -37.61
CA ASP A 68 -39.21 20.25 -37.57
C ASP A 68 -39.33 21.25 -36.41
N GLU A 69 -40.54 21.70 -36.09
CA GLU A 69 -40.81 22.62 -34.99
C GLU A 69 -40.40 22.02 -33.63
N VAL A 70 -40.84 20.79 -33.35
CA VAL A 70 -40.50 20.09 -32.10
C VAL A 70 -39.02 19.74 -32.04
N ARG A 71 -38.42 19.38 -33.18
CA ARG A 71 -37.00 19.02 -33.28
C ARG A 71 -36.08 20.23 -33.04
N GLN A 72 -36.48 21.43 -33.45
CA GLN A 72 -35.74 22.67 -33.20
C GLN A 72 -36.09 23.30 -31.84
N GLY A 73 -37.15 22.83 -31.18
CA GLY A 73 -37.54 23.28 -29.85
C GLY A 73 -36.82 22.56 -28.70
N VAL A 74 -37.24 22.91 -27.47
CA VAL A 74 -36.65 22.42 -26.21
C VAL A 74 -36.57 20.89 -26.13
N SER A 75 -37.55 20.17 -26.68
CA SER A 75 -37.54 18.70 -26.67
C SER A 75 -36.41 18.13 -27.54
N GLY A 76 -36.23 18.64 -28.75
CA GLY A 76 -35.14 18.22 -29.63
C GLY A 76 -33.76 18.63 -29.13
N GLU A 77 -33.63 19.82 -28.53
CA GLU A 77 -32.40 20.26 -27.86
C GLU A 77 -32.01 19.33 -26.71
N ARG A 78 -32.96 18.96 -25.84
CA ARG A 78 -32.73 18.05 -24.71
C ARG A 78 -32.27 16.67 -25.17
N VAL A 79 -32.87 16.13 -26.23
CA VAL A 79 -32.47 14.82 -26.78
C VAL A 79 -31.07 14.93 -27.41
N SER A 80 -30.81 15.98 -28.19
CA SER A 80 -29.50 16.22 -28.81
C SER A 80 -28.39 16.37 -27.76
N ALA A 81 -28.64 17.13 -26.69
CA ALA A 81 -27.69 17.30 -25.58
C ALA A 81 -27.39 15.97 -24.87
N ARG A 82 -28.42 15.14 -24.65
CA ARG A 82 -28.23 13.80 -24.07
C ARG A 82 -27.43 12.88 -24.98
N ILE A 83 -27.72 12.87 -26.29
CA ILE A 83 -26.93 12.10 -27.27
C ILE A 83 -25.47 12.58 -27.25
N ALA A 84 -25.22 13.89 -27.25
CA ALA A 84 -23.88 14.44 -27.20
C ALA A 84 -23.13 13.99 -25.94
N LYS A 85 -23.75 14.11 -24.74
CA LYS A 85 -23.15 13.65 -23.48
C LYS A 85 -22.93 12.13 -23.47
N ALA A 86 -23.89 11.34 -23.99
CA ALA A 86 -23.76 9.88 -24.09
C ALA A 86 -22.56 9.48 -24.97
N ARG A 87 -22.36 10.15 -26.10
CA ARG A 87 -21.19 9.94 -26.98
C ARG A 87 -19.87 10.33 -26.33
N VAL A 88 -19.86 11.44 -25.57
CA VAL A 88 -18.68 11.84 -24.78
C VAL A 88 -18.30 10.75 -23.79
N VAL A 89 -19.25 10.29 -22.96
CA VAL A 89 -18.93 9.28 -21.93
C VAL A 89 -18.55 7.92 -22.54
N LEU A 90 -19.09 7.57 -23.71
CA LEU A 90 -18.72 6.38 -24.48
C LEU A 90 -17.33 6.46 -25.12
N LYS A 91 -16.70 7.64 -25.17
CA LYS A 91 -15.48 7.91 -25.95
C LYS A 91 -15.63 7.54 -27.44
N ASP A 92 -16.80 7.82 -28.04
CA ASP A 92 -17.02 7.55 -29.46
C ASP A 92 -15.99 8.31 -30.33
N ALA A 93 -15.31 7.59 -31.23
CA ALA A 93 -14.15 8.04 -32.00
C ALA A 93 -14.40 9.30 -32.85
N ASP A 94 -15.65 9.58 -33.25
CA ASP A 94 -16.01 10.76 -34.04
C ASP A 94 -15.97 12.08 -33.24
N ASN A 95 -16.03 12.02 -31.91
CA ASN A 95 -16.01 13.19 -31.02
C ASN A 95 -14.72 13.31 -30.20
N PHE A 96 -13.98 12.21 -30.05
CA PHE A 96 -12.63 12.24 -29.53
C PHE A 96 -11.67 12.38 -30.71
N SER A 97 -11.37 13.63 -31.10
CA SER A 97 -10.08 13.84 -31.74
C SER A 97 -9.04 13.40 -30.71
N THR A 98 -8.35 12.29 -30.98
CA THR A 98 -7.06 12.00 -30.36
C THR A 98 -6.11 13.13 -30.78
N THR A 99 -6.25 14.31 -30.17
CA THR A 99 -5.23 15.35 -30.20
C THR A 99 -4.04 14.77 -29.46
N GLY A 100 -3.17 14.14 -30.25
CA GLY A 100 -2.01 13.41 -29.80
C GLY A 100 -2.33 11.94 -29.62
N GLU A 101 -1.83 11.12 -30.54
CA GLU A 101 -1.05 9.97 -30.10
C GLU A 101 -0.02 10.48 -29.09
N SER A 102 -0.40 10.59 -27.80
CA SER A 102 0.60 10.75 -26.77
C SER A 102 1.30 9.41 -26.69
N LYS A 103 2.42 9.30 -27.42
CA LYS A 103 3.54 8.42 -27.07
C LYS A 103 4.13 8.86 -25.72
N GLY A 104 3.29 8.97 -24.70
CA GLY A 104 3.55 9.57 -23.41
C GLY A 104 3.37 8.57 -22.28
N LEU A 105 4.02 8.85 -21.14
CA LEU A 105 3.97 8.02 -19.94
C LEU A 105 2.53 7.71 -19.53
N ASP A 106 2.31 6.47 -19.11
CA ASP A 106 1.10 6.09 -18.40
C ASP A 106 0.96 6.92 -17.10
N PRO A 107 -0.14 7.69 -16.91
CA PRO A 107 -0.33 8.52 -15.72
C PRO A 107 -0.37 7.72 -14.42
N ARG A 108 -0.53 6.40 -14.49
CA ARG A 108 -0.42 5.49 -13.33
C ARG A 108 1.01 5.40 -12.76
N HIS A 109 2.02 5.91 -13.48
CA HIS A 109 3.38 6.10 -12.95
C HIS A 109 3.54 7.36 -12.09
N LEU A 110 2.62 8.32 -12.15
CA LEU A 110 2.66 9.48 -11.26
C LEU A 110 2.63 9.03 -9.79
N PRO A 111 3.29 9.77 -8.88
CA PRO A 111 3.30 9.46 -7.45
C PRO A 111 1.90 9.19 -6.91
N ARG A 112 1.72 8.06 -6.20
CA ARG A 112 0.45 7.70 -5.52
C ARG A 112 0.25 8.48 -4.22
N TYR A 113 1.36 8.89 -3.61
CA TYR A 113 1.38 9.56 -2.33
C TYR A 113 2.04 10.93 -2.44
N LYS A 114 1.79 11.78 -1.46
CA LYS A 114 2.61 12.96 -1.19
C LYS A 114 4.03 12.47 -0.90
N PRO A 115 5.05 13.13 -1.44
CA PRO A 115 6.42 12.69 -1.28
C PRO A 115 6.87 12.80 0.17
N THR A 116 7.86 11.98 0.48
CA THR A 116 8.76 12.11 1.62
C THR A 116 10.01 12.88 1.14
N ILE A 117 10.64 13.62 2.04
CA ILE A 117 11.94 14.28 1.77
C ILE A 117 13.08 13.69 2.60
N GLY A 118 12.78 12.67 3.41
CA GLY A 118 13.77 11.91 4.16
C GLY A 118 14.63 11.09 3.21
N ARG A 119 15.94 11.03 3.49
CA ARG A 119 16.91 10.38 2.60
C ARG A 119 16.98 8.85 2.76
N HIS A 120 16.37 8.30 3.80
CA HIS A 120 16.47 6.88 4.16
C HIS A 120 15.13 6.32 4.66
N LEU A 121 14.81 5.12 4.18
CA LEU A 121 13.73 4.28 4.67
C LEU A 121 14.16 3.53 5.95
N GLU A 122 13.20 3.19 6.81
CA GLU A 122 13.46 2.41 8.03
C GLU A 122 13.70 0.95 7.67
N PHE A 123 14.76 0.37 8.22
CA PHE A 123 15.11 -1.03 8.01
C PHE A 123 14.99 -1.80 9.33
N PHE A 124 14.04 -2.73 9.37
CA PHE A 124 13.85 -3.68 10.46
C PHE A 124 14.34 -5.05 10.01
N SER A 125 15.35 -5.59 10.68
CA SER A 125 15.99 -6.86 10.31
C SER A 125 15.30 -8.09 10.89
N VAL A 126 14.44 -7.91 11.89
CA VAL A 126 13.65 -8.95 12.55
C VAL A 126 12.23 -8.41 12.71
N GLY A 127 11.24 -9.16 12.25
CA GLY A 127 9.83 -8.80 12.45
C GLY A 127 9.38 -8.98 13.90
N HIS A 128 8.18 -8.49 14.22
CA HIS A 128 7.56 -8.65 15.54
C HIS A 128 6.34 -9.60 15.52
N ASP A 129 5.89 -10.03 14.35
CA ASP A 129 4.64 -10.80 14.19
C ASP A 129 4.76 -12.27 14.63
N THR A 130 3.68 -12.85 15.14
CA THR A 130 3.55 -14.30 15.24
C THR A 130 3.53 -14.90 13.82
N PRO A 131 4.39 -15.89 13.49
CA PRO A 131 4.36 -16.51 12.17
C PRO A 131 2.99 -17.15 11.87
N MET A 132 2.47 -16.89 10.68
CA MET A 132 1.16 -17.38 10.21
C MET A 132 1.25 -17.91 8.79
N SER A 133 0.38 -18.86 8.46
CA SER A 133 0.29 -19.45 7.12
C SER A 133 -0.74 -18.70 6.29
N LEU A 134 -0.38 -18.30 5.08
CA LEU A 134 -1.36 -17.77 4.12
C LEU A 134 -2.17 -18.90 3.47
N LEU A 135 -1.64 -20.13 3.49
CA LEU A 135 -2.38 -21.33 3.11
C LEU A 135 -3.27 -21.75 4.29
N THR A 136 -4.55 -21.92 4.04
CA THR A 136 -5.55 -22.31 5.04
C THR A 136 -6.17 -23.67 4.73
N GLU A 137 -6.88 -24.26 5.71
CA GLU A 137 -7.50 -25.57 5.54
C GLU A 137 -8.58 -25.58 4.46
N ASP A 138 -9.44 -24.55 4.43
CA ASP A 138 -10.48 -24.40 3.39
C ASP A 138 -9.88 -24.28 1.99
N MET A 139 -8.72 -23.60 1.84
CA MET A 139 -7.98 -23.62 0.57
C MET A 139 -7.49 -25.03 0.23
N CYS A 140 -6.99 -25.79 1.21
CA CYS A 140 -6.54 -27.16 0.97
C CYS A 140 -7.67 -28.09 0.52
N GLU A 141 -8.87 -27.89 1.08
CA GLU A 141 -10.07 -28.69 0.82
C GLU A 141 -10.75 -28.33 -0.51
N GLU A 142 -10.93 -27.04 -0.79
CA GLU A 142 -11.71 -26.54 -1.92
C GLU A 142 -10.88 -26.36 -3.21
N CYS A 143 -9.57 -26.14 -3.12
CA CYS A 143 -8.72 -25.93 -4.29
C CYS A 143 -8.50 -27.27 -5.04
N PRO A 144 -8.71 -27.33 -6.37
CA PRO A 144 -8.38 -28.53 -7.13
C PRO A 144 -6.90 -28.94 -7.00
N ASP A 145 -6.62 -30.24 -7.09
CA ASP A 145 -5.29 -30.80 -6.87
C ASP A 145 -4.29 -30.47 -7.99
N ASP A 146 -4.76 -30.01 -9.15
CA ASP A 146 -3.98 -29.61 -10.32
C ASP A 146 -3.95 -28.09 -10.55
N ASP A 147 -4.68 -27.32 -9.74
CA ASP A 147 -4.70 -25.86 -9.82
C ASP A 147 -3.41 -25.26 -9.21
N ARG A 148 -3.12 -24.01 -9.55
CA ARG A 148 -1.98 -23.27 -9.00
C ARG A 148 -2.47 -22.30 -7.94
N LEU A 149 -2.02 -22.47 -6.70
CA LEU A 149 -2.20 -21.46 -5.66
C LEU A 149 -1.21 -20.31 -5.86
N ALA A 150 -1.67 -19.09 -5.65
CA ALA A 150 -0.88 -17.88 -5.80
C ALA A 150 -0.99 -17.01 -4.55
N PHE A 151 0.15 -16.67 -3.96
CA PHE A 151 0.23 -15.88 -2.72
C PHE A 151 1.07 -14.63 -2.93
N PHE A 152 0.58 -13.49 -2.45
CA PHE A 152 1.31 -12.23 -2.45
C PHE A 152 1.65 -11.82 -1.02
N PHE A 153 2.94 -11.58 -0.76
CA PHE A 153 3.43 -11.06 0.50
C PHE A 153 4.01 -9.66 0.28
N GLY A 154 3.32 -8.62 0.74
CA GLY A 154 3.83 -7.25 0.73
C GLY A 154 4.37 -6.83 2.09
N GLY A 155 5.57 -6.26 2.11
CA GLY A 155 6.31 -6.03 3.34
C GLY A 155 6.82 -7.35 3.92
N ILE A 156 7.47 -8.17 3.09
CA ILE A 156 7.90 -9.54 3.46
C ILE A 156 8.82 -9.56 4.70
N GLY A 157 9.60 -8.51 4.94
CA GLY A 157 10.43 -8.37 6.12
C GLY A 157 11.46 -9.50 6.24
N ASP A 158 11.38 -10.31 7.29
CA ASP A 158 12.27 -11.46 7.50
C ASP A 158 11.71 -12.79 6.96
N ALA A 159 10.63 -12.73 6.17
CA ALA A 159 9.98 -13.86 5.52
C ALA A 159 9.39 -14.93 6.47
N ARG A 160 9.17 -14.63 7.76
CA ARG A 160 8.59 -15.58 8.73
C ARG A 160 7.27 -16.20 8.29
N HIS A 161 6.36 -15.41 7.72
CA HIS A 161 5.07 -15.89 7.25
C HIS A 161 5.23 -16.81 6.03
N PHE A 162 6.18 -16.50 5.15
CA PHE A 162 6.52 -17.36 4.01
C PHE A 162 7.08 -18.71 4.48
N TYR A 163 8.05 -18.71 5.40
CA TYR A 163 8.61 -19.93 5.98
C TYR A 163 7.55 -20.79 6.65
N TYR A 164 6.67 -20.18 7.44
CA TYR A 164 5.59 -20.90 8.10
C TYR A 164 4.55 -21.45 7.11
N THR A 165 4.24 -20.70 6.05
CA THR A 165 3.37 -21.17 4.94
C THR A 165 3.96 -22.40 4.25
N LEU A 166 5.28 -22.44 4.02
CA LEU A 166 5.95 -23.63 3.47
C LEU A 166 5.81 -24.84 4.39
N THR A 167 6.03 -24.66 5.70
CA THR A 167 5.87 -25.76 6.66
C THR A 167 4.44 -26.27 6.74
N PHE A 168 3.46 -25.36 6.69
CA PHE A 168 2.04 -25.72 6.67
C PHE A 168 1.68 -26.51 5.40
N PHE A 169 2.21 -26.10 4.25
CA PHE A 169 2.02 -26.83 3.00
C PHE A 169 2.59 -28.24 3.05
N ALA A 170 3.82 -28.43 3.54
CA ALA A 170 4.39 -29.77 3.68
C ALA A 170 3.56 -30.65 4.64
N ALA A 171 3.08 -30.06 5.74
CA ALA A 171 2.22 -30.76 6.69
C ALA A 171 0.86 -31.17 6.08
N SER A 172 0.24 -30.32 5.26
CA SER A 172 -1.02 -30.66 4.59
C SER A 172 -0.83 -31.77 3.54
N GLU A 173 0.28 -31.74 2.79
CA GLU A 173 0.64 -32.76 1.80
C GLU A 173 0.93 -34.13 2.42
N TYR A 174 1.43 -34.16 3.66
CA TYR A 174 1.59 -35.41 4.41
C TYR A 174 0.23 -36.09 4.69
N ARG A 175 -0.82 -35.30 4.93
CA ARG A 175 -2.18 -35.81 5.18
C ARG A 175 -2.90 -36.20 3.90
N ARG A 176 -2.78 -35.37 2.86
CA ARG A 176 -3.37 -35.60 1.54
C ARG A 176 -2.38 -35.13 0.48
N LYS A 177 -1.74 -36.06 -0.21
CA LYS A 177 -0.84 -35.75 -1.32
C LYS A 177 -1.61 -35.14 -2.49
N THR A 178 -1.08 -34.06 -3.05
CA THR A 178 -1.61 -33.41 -4.26
C THR A 178 -0.51 -33.19 -5.29
N THR A 179 -0.89 -32.80 -6.51
CA THR A 179 0.04 -32.33 -7.56
C THR A 179 0.15 -30.81 -7.61
N ARG A 180 -0.39 -30.13 -6.59
CA ARG A 180 -0.66 -28.70 -6.59
C ARG A 180 0.64 -27.92 -6.68
N LYS A 181 0.64 -26.86 -7.50
CA LYS A 181 1.76 -25.92 -7.60
C LYS A 181 1.46 -24.66 -6.80
N ILE A 182 2.49 -24.06 -6.23
CA ILE A 182 2.37 -22.81 -5.48
C ILE A 182 3.30 -21.76 -6.06
N HIS A 183 2.75 -20.58 -6.31
CA HIS A 183 3.48 -19.41 -6.75
C HIS A 183 3.45 -18.36 -5.63
N PHE A 184 4.62 -17.90 -5.23
CA PHE A 184 4.79 -16.85 -4.23
C PHE A 184 5.34 -15.60 -4.91
N THR A 185 4.71 -14.46 -4.63
CA THR A 185 5.21 -13.14 -5.01
C THR A 185 5.60 -12.41 -3.74
N LEU A 186 6.91 -12.26 -3.50
CA LEU A 186 7.46 -11.55 -2.36
C LEU A 186 7.77 -10.11 -2.76
N ASN A 187 7.23 -9.15 -2.01
CA ASN A 187 7.36 -7.73 -2.27
C ASN A 187 7.89 -6.98 -1.03
N ASP A 188 8.84 -6.10 -1.29
CA ASP A 188 9.32 -5.12 -0.32
C ASP A 188 9.80 -3.85 -1.04
N ILE A 189 9.82 -2.73 -0.33
CA ILE A 189 10.38 -1.46 -0.83
C ILE A 189 11.90 -1.39 -0.61
N LEU A 190 12.44 -2.21 0.31
CA LEU A 190 13.85 -2.20 0.69
C LEU A 190 14.64 -3.30 -0.04
N PRO A 191 15.73 -2.94 -0.74
CA PRO A 191 16.62 -3.94 -1.33
C PRO A 191 17.41 -4.74 -0.28
N ASP A 192 17.65 -4.19 0.92
CA ASP A 192 18.34 -4.87 2.03
C ASP A 192 17.57 -6.09 2.54
N VAL A 193 16.24 -6.02 2.56
CA VAL A 193 15.34 -7.14 2.90
C VAL A 193 15.60 -8.29 1.92
N PHE A 194 15.58 -8.02 0.61
CA PHE A 194 15.86 -9.03 -0.39
C PHE A 194 17.30 -9.54 -0.40
N ALA A 195 18.29 -8.69 -0.08
CA ALA A 195 19.67 -9.13 0.10
C ALA A 195 19.79 -10.13 1.25
N ARG A 196 19.09 -9.88 2.36
CA ARG A 196 19.01 -10.75 3.52
C ARG A 196 18.30 -12.04 3.13
N ASP A 197 17.07 -11.98 2.66
CA ASP A 197 16.27 -13.15 2.27
C ASP A 197 16.98 -14.05 1.27
N LEU A 198 17.68 -13.49 0.29
CA LEU A 198 18.46 -14.29 -0.67
C LEU A 198 19.56 -15.11 0.03
N VAL A 199 20.27 -14.55 1.01
CA VAL A 199 21.25 -15.30 1.81
C VAL A 199 20.58 -16.45 2.57
N PHE A 200 19.42 -16.20 3.17
CA PHE A 200 18.65 -17.23 3.87
C PHE A 200 18.11 -18.30 2.92
N PHE A 201 17.63 -17.93 1.73
CA PHE A 201 17.15 -18.88 0.72
C PHE A 201 18.26 -19.80 0.25
N ILE A 202 19.49 -19.28 0.02
CA ILE A 202 20.64 -20.13 -0.33
C ILE A 202 21.05 -21.06 0.81
N LEU A 203 21.06 -20.57 2.06
CA LEU A 203 21.34 -21.41 3.24
C LEU A 203 20.29 -22.51 3.44
N LEU A 204 19.01 -22.19 3.29
CA LEU A 204 17.90 -23.14 3.36
C LEU A 204 17.94 -24.15 2.21
N ASP A 205 18.29 -23.70 0.99
CA ASP A 205 18.48 -24.58 -0.16
C ASP A 205 19.58 -25.61 0.10
N GLU A 206 20.74 -25.17 0.60
CA GLU A 206 21.85 -26.05 0.99
C GLU A 206 21.50 -26.97 2.16
N LEU A 207 20.71 -26.50 3.13
CA LEU A 207 20.25 -27.30 4.26
C LEU A 207 19.26 -28.39 3.81
N SER A 208 18.38 -28.09 2.85
CA SER A 208 17.37 -29.05 2.36
C SER A 208 17.97 -30.31 1.73
N TYR A 209 19.16 -30.22 1.13
CA TYR A 209 19.88 -31.40 0.62
C TYR A 209 20.48 -32.27 1.73
N GLU A 210 20.83 -31.66 2.87
CA GLU A 210 21.34 -32.40 4.03
C GLU A 210 20.21 -33.05 4.81
N THR A 211 19.05 -32.40 4.96
CA THR A 211 17.91 -32.98 5.69
C THR A 211 17.34 -34.22 5.02
N GLN A 212 17.50 -34.37 3.70
CA GLN A 212 17.16 -35.58 2.96
C GLN A 212 18.08 -36.78 3.27
N LYS A 213 19.25 -36.55 3.86
CA LYS A 213 20.23 -37.58 4.19
C LYS A 213 20.32 -37.73 5.70
N ALA A 214 19.92 -38.88 6.23
CA ALA A 214 20.16 -39.16 7.66
C ALA A 214 21.68 -39.08 7.93
N PRO A 215 22.14 -38.30 8.93
CA PRO A 215 23.56 -38.15 9.21
C PRO A 215 24.16 -39.52 9.56
N THR A 216 25.16 -39.92 8.78
CA THR A 216 25.77 -41.26 8.88
C THR A 216 26.92 -41.32 9.87
N ASP A 217 27.45 -40.17 10.31
CA ASP A 217 28.56 -40.06 11.24
C ASP A 217 28.52 -38.74 12.05
N LYS A 218 29.51 -38.55 12.94
CA LYS A 218 29.61 -37.35 13.79
C LYS A 218 29.97 -36.09 12.99
N ALA A 219 30.67 -36.23 11.86
CA ALA A 219 31.14 -35.09 11.07
C ALA A 219 29.98 -34.49 10.26
N THR A 220 29.18 -35.35 9.61
CA THR A 220 27.95 -34.98 8.91
C THR A 220 26.93 -34.34 9.86
N GLN A 221 26.76 -34.87 11.07
CA GLN A 221 25.92 -34.21 12.09
C GLN A 221 26.46 -32.84 12.52
N LEU A 222 27.79 -32.69 12.65
CA LEU A 222 28.40 -31.41 13.03
C LEU A 222 28.17 -30.33 11.96
N GLU A 223 28.29 -30.70 10.68
CA GLU A 223 27.99 -29.78 9.57
C GLU A 223 26.51 -29.39 9.50
N LEU A 224 25.60 -30.35 9.76
CA LEU A 224 24.16 -30.06 9.87
C LEU A 224 23.89 -29.06 11.01
N ASP A 225 24.41 -29.32 12.21
CA ASP A 225 24.27 -28.43 13.36
C ASP A 225 24.83 -27.04 13.06
N LYS A 226 25.98 -26.97 12.37
CA LYS A 226 26.62 -25.71 11.97
C LYS A 226 25.75 -24.91 10.99
N LYS A 227 25.16 -25.56 9.97
CA LYS A 227 24.25 -24.90 9.00
C LYS A 227 22.99 -24.37 9.69
N VAL A 228 22.36 -25.17 10.54
CA VAL A 228 21.17 -24.75 11.30
C VAL A 228 21.50 -23.63 12.28
N ALA A 229 22.64 -23.72 12.98
CA ALA A 229 23.11 -22.64 13.85
C ALA A 229 23.38 -21.35 13.06
N THR A 230 23.94 -21.46 11.85
CA THR A 230 24.18 -20.28 10.99
C THR A 230 22.87 -19.56 10.67
N LEU A 231 21.84 -20.30 10.22
CA LEU A 231 20.50 -19.73 10.01
C LEU A 231 19.95 -19.09 11.29
N PHE A 232 19.96 -19.82 12.40
CA PHE A 232 19.42 -19.36 13.68
C PHE A 232 20.07 -18.07 14.19
N TYR A 233 21.41 -18.03 14.25
CA TYR A 233 22.14 -16.87 14.77
C TYR A 233 22.00 -15.67 13.84
N LEU A 234 22.10 -15.85 12.52
CA LEU A 234 21.94 -14.75 11.57
C LEU A 234 20.52 -14.18 11.61
N TYR A 235 19.51 -15.03 11.83
CA TYR A 235 18.12 -14.61 11.81
C TYR A 235 17.76 -13.74 13.03
N LEU A 236 18.27 -14.08 14.22
CA LEU A 236 17.78 -13.51 15.48
C LEU A 236 18.79 -12.66 16.26
N CYS A 237 20.09 -12.84 16.04
CA CYS A 237 21.10 -12.33 16.97
C CYS A 237 21.92 -11.17 16.36
N PRO A 238 22.12 -10.06 17.11
CA PRO A 238 22.96 -8.94 16.67
C PRO A 238 24.45 -9.29 16.62
N LEU A 239 24.87 -10.29 17.40
CA LEU A 239 26.22 -10.83 17.43
C LEU A 239 26.18 -12.32 17.13
N VAL A 240 27.19 -12.80 16.41
CA VAL A 240 27.30 -14.22 16.02
C VAL A 240 28.69 -14.78 16.34
N PRO A 241 28.80 -16.09 16.64
CA PRO A 241 30.08 -16.78 16.71
C PRO A 241 30.93 -16.59 15.45
N THR A 242 32.26 -16.67 15.58
CA THR A 242 33.16 -16.47 14.42
C THR A 242 32.89 -17.50 13.31
N TYR A 243 32.63 -18.77 13.66
CA TYR A 243 32.33 -19.80 12.67
C TYR A 243 31.03 -19.54 11.88
N VAL A 244 30.05 -18.84 12.48
CA VAL A 244 28.82 -18.42 11.81
C VAL A 244 29.11 -17.28 10.84
N ASN A 245 29.92 -16.31 11.25
CA ASN A 245 30.34 -15.23 10.37
C ASN A 245 31.15 -15.75 9.17
N ASP A 246 32.05 -16.71 9.39
CA ASP A 246 32.83 -17.31 8.30
C ASP A 246 31.92 -18.00 7.27
N GLU A 247 30.87 -18.67 7.76
CA GLU A 247 29.83 -19.27 6.93
C GLU A 247 29.02 -18.22 6.16
N LEU A 248 28.62 -17.13 6.81
CA LEU A 248 27.99 -15.98 6.15
C LEU A 248 28.88 -15.44 5.01
N GLN A 249 30.18 -15.23 5.26
CA GLN A 249 31.11 -14.73 4.25
C GLN A 249 31.34 -15.74 3.10
N ARG A 250 31.23 -17.04 3.35
CA ARG A 250 31.20 -18.06 2.29
C ARG A 250 29.95 -17.92 1.42
N VAL A 251 28.77 -17.85 2.05
CA VAL A 251 27.49 -17.75 1.35
C VAL A 251 27.41 -16.45 0.55
N ILE A 252 27.82 -15.30 1.11
CA ILE A 252 27.85 -14.03 0.39
C ILE A 252 28.67 -14.13 -0.91
N ARG A 253 29.88 -14.72 -0.84
CA ARG A 253 30.73 -14.92 -2.03
C ARG A 253 30.06 -15.81 -3.07
N LYS A 254 29.43 -16.90 -2.63
CA LYS A 254 28.67 -17.81 -3.49
C LYS A 254 27.51 -17.09 -4.17
N THR A 255 26.70 -16.39 -3.39
CA THR A 255 25.54 -15.61 -3.87
C THR A 255 25.96 -14.56 -4.88
N MET A 256 27.00 -13.77 -4.59
CA MET A 256 27.52 -12.78 -5.54
C MET A 256 28.00 -13.44 -6.84
N SER A 257 28.70 -14.58 -6.76
CA SER A 257 29.12 -15.32 -7.95
C SER A 257 27.92 -15.73 -8.82
N MET A 258 26.84 -16.22 -8.21
CA MET A 258 25.60 -16.58 -8.92
C MET A 258 24.94 -15.37 -9.57
N LEU A 259 24.82 -14.24 -8.84
CA LEU A 259 24.20 -13.01 -9.34
C LEU A 259 25.02 -12.34 -10.46
N GLU A 260 26.35 -12.40 -10.39
CA GLU A 260 27.25 -11.88 -11.42
C GLU A 260 27.40 -12.82 -12.63
N GLY A 261 26.74 -14.00 -12.61
CA GLY A 261 26.87 -15.02 -13.67
C GLY A 261 28.26 -15.65 -13.75
N ARG A 262 29.06 -15.55 -12.68
CA ARG A 262 30.40 -16.13 -12.61
C ARG A 262 30.33 -17.60 -12.20
N GLY A 263 31.03 -18.46 -12.93
CA GLY A 263 31.06 -19.90 -12.67
C GLY A 263 29.85 -20.65 -13.22
N GLN A 264 29.71 -21.92 -12.82
CA GLN A 264 28.65 -22.82 -13.28
C GLN A 264 27.39 -22.78 -12.42
N GLU A 265 27.50 -22.37 -11.15
CA GLU A 265 26.37 -22.32 -10.23
C GLU A 265 25.38 -21.21 -10.61
N ARG A 266 24.10 -21.45 -10.36
CA ARG A 266 22.98 -20.54 -10.63
C ARG A 266 22.08 -20.50 -9.40
N LEU A 267 21.24 -19.46 -9.32
CA LEU A 267 20.20 -19.40 -8.30
C LEU A 267 19.33 -20.68 -8.35
N PRO A 268 18.87 -21.19 -7.19
CA PRO A 268 17.94 -22.31 -7.16
C PRO A 268 16.75 -22.09 -8.08
N SER A 269 16.32 -23.13 -8.80
CA SER A 269 15.24 -23.03 -9.79
C SER A 269 13.88 -22.60 -9.24
N TRP A 270 13.70 -22.69 -7.93
CA TRP A 270 12.47 -22.29 -7.24
C TRP A 270 12.44 -20.80 -6.89
N ILE A 271 13.53 -20.04 -7.07
CA ILE A 271 13.55 -18.59 -6.86
C ILE A 271 13.87 -17.80 -8.14
N TYR A 272 13.27 -16.63 -8.26
CA TYR A 272 13.53 -15.67 -9.31
C TYR A 272 13.71 -14.26 -8.73
N PHE A 273 14.85 -13.65 -9.05
CA PHE A 273 15.15 -12.25 -8.80
C PHE A 273 15.35 -11.55 -10.13
N ALA A 274 14.63 -10.44 -10.35
CA ALA A 274 14.77 -9.66 -11.57
C ALA A 274 16.20 -9.07 -11.67
N PRO A 275 16.78 -8.95 -12.89
CA PRO A 275 18.14 -8.44 -13.07
C PRO A 275 18.38 -7.06 -12.42
N VAL A 276 17.38 -6.18 -12.46
CA VAL A 276 17.44 -4.86 -11.80
C VAL A 276 17.61 -5.03 -10.29
N THR A 277 16.82 -5.90 -9.66
CA THR A 277 16.94 -6.23 -8.23
C THR A 277 18.30 -6.83 -7.90
N CYS A 278 18.81 -7.75 -8.72
CA CYS A 278 20.15 -8.33 -8.55
C CYS A 278 21.25 -7.25 -8.55
N ASN A 279 21.17 -6.30 -9.48
CA ASN A 279 22.13 -5.19 -9.57
C ASN A 279 22.09 -4.28 -8.33
N THR A 280 20.92 -4.11 -7.71
CA THR A 280 20.77 -3.35 -6.47
C THR A 280 21.29 -4.11 -5.24
N ILE A 281 21.16 -5.43 -5.21
CA ILE A 281 21.58 -6.28 -4.07
C ILE A 281 23.10 -6.49 -4.02
N ILE A 282 23.79 -6.62 -5.16
CA ILE A 282 25.23 -6.92 -5.20
C ILE A 282 26.08 -5.92 -4.37
N PRO A 283 25.89 -4.59 -4.48
CA PRO A 283 26.61 -3.62 -3.64
C PRO A 283 26.33 -3.80 -2.13
N LEU A 284 25.10 -4.15 -1.75
CA LEU A 284 24.72 -4.39 -0.35
C LEU A 284 25.46 -5.61 0.21
N LEU A 285 25.48 -6.71 -0.54
CA LEU A 285 26.22 -7.92 -0.18
C LEU A 285 27.73 -7.63 -0.02
N ARG A 286 28.33 -6.81 -0.89
CA ARG A 286 29.73 -6.37 -0.73
C ARG A 286 29.93 -5.57 0.56
N SER A 287 29.01 -4.66 0.86
CA SER A 287 29.11 -3.83 2.06
C SER A 287 29.11 -4.67 3.36
N TRP A 288 28.43 -5.82 3.36
CA TRP A 288 28.43 -6.77 4.48
C TRP A 288 29.72 -7.59 4.60
N GLN A 289 30.67 -7.49 3.65
CA GLN A 289 31.99 -8.10 3.77
C GLN A 289 33.03 -7.19 4.43
N SER A 290 32.83 -5.87 4.39
CA SER A 290 33.83 -4.88 4.83
C SER A 290 33.25 -3.73 5.64
N ASP A 291 32.26 -3.03 5.11
CA ASP A 291 31.85 -1.71 5.59
C ASP A 291 31.20 -1.77 6.97
N VAL A 292 30.36 -2.78 7.23
CA VAL A 292 29.73 -2.96 8.56
C VAL A 292 30.79 -3.13 9.64
N PHE A 293 31.84 -3.90 9.38
CA PHE A 293 32.92 -4.13 10.33
C PHE A 293 33.86 -2.92 10.49
N ALA A 294 33.87 -2.02 9.51
CA ALA A 294 34.57 -0.74 9.61
C ALA A 294 33.77 0.31 10.38
N LEU A 295 32.42 0.25 10.30
CA LEU A 295 31.52 1.17 10.99
C LEU A 295 31.33 0.81 12.46
N HIS A 296 31.24 -0.49 12.77
CA HIS A 296 30.86 -0.95 14.10
C HIS A 296 31.88 -1.93 14.68
N SER A 297 32.21 -1.73 15.94
CA SER A 297 32.93 -2.73 16.73
C SER A 297 31.98 -3.71 17.41
N THR A 298 32.40 -4.96 17.64
CA THR A 298 31.60 -5.95 18.39
C THR A 298 31.17 -5.41 19.75
N ARG A 299 32.06 -4.72 20.47
CA ARG A 299 31.79 -4.20 21.82
C ARG A 299 30.77 -3.07 21.83
N GLU A 300 30.79 -2.22 20.81
CA GLU A 300 29.79 -1.17 20.61
C GLU A 300 28.40 -1.77 20.40
N ILE A 301 28.27 -2.71 19.46
CA ILE A 301 26.99 -3.39 19.19
C ILE A 301 26.51 -4.18 20.40
N GLN A 302 27.40 -4.87 21.11
CA GLN A 302 27.06 -5.58 22.35
C GLN A 302 26.45 -4.63 23.39
N THR A 303 27.08 -3.49 23.61
CA THR A 303 26.61 -2.48 24.58
C THR A 303 25.26 -1.91 24.15
N LYS A 304 25.10 -1.61 22.86
CA LYS A 304 23.87 -1.06 22.29
C LYS A 304 22.72 -2.07 22.37
N ALA A 305 22.91 -3.30 21.91
CA ALA A 305 21.92 -4.37 21.96
C ALA A 305 21.48 -4.66 23.41
N LYS A 306 22.41 -4.63 24.37
CA LYS A 306 22.10 -4.75 25.80
C LYS A 306 21.24 -3.60 26.32
N LEU A 307 21.56 -2.36 25.95
CA LEU A 307 20.77 -1.20 26.31
C LEU A 307 19.36 -1.24 25.69
N GLU A 308 19.25 -1.58 24.41
CA GLU A 308 17.98 -1.63 23.68
C GLU A 308 17.08 -2.77 24.16
N SER A 309 17.62 -3.97 24.36
CA SER A 309 16.86 -5.10 24.90
C SER A 309 16.35 -4.83 26.33
N GLN A 310 17.12 -4.15 27.18
CA GLN A 310 16.67 -3.70 28.50
C GLN A 310 15.55 -2.65 28.41
N LYS A 311 15.66 -1.68 27.49
CA LYS A 311 14.59 -0.69 27.24
C LYS A 311 13.31 -1.36 26.78
N SER A 312 13.39 -2.30 25.83
CA SER A 312 12.24 -3.07 25.34
C SER A 312 11.56 -3.82 26.48
N ARG A 313 12.34 -4.49 27.34
CA ARG A 313 11.85 -5.21 28.52
C ARG A 313 11.09 -4.31 29.50
N ILE A 314 11.61 -3.09 29.76
CA ILE A 314 10.94 -2.12 30.63
C ILE A 314 9.66 -1.56 29.98
N ASN A 315 9.70 -1.26 28.68
CA ASN A 315 8.55 -0.72 27.96
C ASN A 315 7.38 -1.71 27.93
N ILE A 316 7.64 -3.00 27.70
CA ILE A 316 6.63 -4.05 27.74
C ILE A 316 6.02 -4.14 29.14
N ALA A 317 6.84 -4.17 30.20
CA ALA A 317 6.35 -4.20 31.57
C ALA A 317 5.47 -2.98 31.91
N SER A 318 5.90 -1.78 31.50
CA SER A 318 5.13 -0.54 31.67
C SER A 318 3.81 -0.56 30.90
N LEU A 319 3.80 -1.10 29.67
CA LEU A 319 2.58 -1.23 28.85
C LEU A 319 1.59 -2.20 29.51
N VAL A 320 2.06 -3.35 29.98
CA VAL A 320 1.25 -4.37 30.70
C VAL A 320 0.64 -3.79 31.97
N ASP A 321 1.42 -3.01 32.74
CA ASP A 321 0.94 -2.32 33.95
C ASP A 321 -0.11 -1.24 33.62
N GLN A 322 0.12 -0.44 32.57
CA GLN A 322 -0.84 0.56 32.09
C GLN A 322 -2.15 -0.06 31.60
N MET A 323 -2.09 -1.28 31.05
CA MET A 323 -3.24 -2.02 30.55
C MET A 323 -4.06 -2.72 31.64
N GLY A 324 -3.65 -2.64 32.92
CA GLY A 324 -4.34 -3.33 34.01
C GLY A 324 -4.32 -4.86 33.89
N MET A 325 -3.44 -5.40 33.04
CA MET A 325 -3.22 -6.83 32.79
C MET A 325 -2.34 -7.45 33.90
N VAL A 326 -2.66 -7.10 35.15
CA VAL A 326 -1.94 -7.51 36.35
C VAL A 326 -2.19 -9.00 36.60
N GLY A 327 -1.34 -9.85 36.00
CA GLY A 327 -1.45 -11.31 36.08
C GLY A 327 -0.70 -12.08 34.98
N LEU A 328 -0.35 -11.43 33.86
CA LEU A 328 0.59 -11.98 32.87
C LEU A 328 2.07 -11.87 33.29
N HIS A 329 2.33 -11.28 34.46
CA HIS A 329 3.65 -11.14 35.10
C HIS A 329 4.32 -12.49 35.48
N ASP A 330 3.64 -13.62 35.31
CA ASP A 330 4.02 -14.90 35.93
C ASP A 330 4.74 -15.91 35.01
N GLN A 331 5.28 -15.49 33.86
CA GLN A 331 6.29 -16.31 33.19
C GLN A 331 7.66 -16.05 33.82
N GLN A 332 8.07 -16.95 34.71
CA GLN A 332 9.38 -16.92 35.34
C GLN A 332 10.48 -16.94 34.27
N GLU A 333 11.18 -15.82 34.08
CA GLU A 333 12.29 -15.72 33.12
C GLU A 333 13.29 -16.87 33.32
N THR A 334 13.60 -17.55 32.23
CA THR A 334 14.55 -18.66 32.24
C THR A 334 15.95 -18.17 32.57
N ASN A 335 16.82 -19.07 33.04
CA ASN A 335 18.22 -18.71 33.26
C ASN A 335 18.93 -18.33 31.95
N GLU A 336 18.52 -18.92 30.81
CA GLU A 336 19.03 -18.60 29.48
C GLU A 336 18.71 -17.15 29.10
N GLU A 337 17.46 -16.72 29.30
CA GLU A 337 16.99 -15.37 29.03
C GLU A 337 17.67 -14.32 29.92
N LYS A 338 17.85 -14.64 31.22
CA LYS A 338 18.61 -13.78 32.14
C LYS A 338 20.08 -13.64 31.74
N ASP A 339 20.71 -14.73 31.28
CA ASP A 339 22.10 -14.71 30.80
C ASP A 339 22.21 -13.89 29.51
N TYR A 340 21.22 -13.97 28.61
CA TYR A 340 21.13 -13.13 27.41
C TYR A 340 21.04 -11.65 27.76
N PHE A 341 20.11 -11.21 28.62
CA PHE A 341 20.01 -9.80 29.00
C PHE A 341 21.27 -9.25 29.70
N ALA A 342 22.07 -10.13 30.31
CA ALA A 342 23.33 -9.76 30.93
C ALA A 342 24.50 -9.69 29.93
N THR A 343 24.49 -10.46 28.84
CA THR A 343 25.69 -10.69 28.00
C THR A 343 25.49 -10.56 26.49
N ILE A 344 24.24 -10.58 26.02
CA ILE A 344 23.77 -10.74 24.63
C ILE A 344 24.16 -12.09 24.00
N MET A 345 24.55 -13.07 24.84
CA MET A 345 24.84 -14.43 24.38
C MET A 345 23.56 -15.26 24.29
N VAL A 346 23.32 -15.84 23.11
CA VAL A 346 22.46 -17.02 22.96
C VAL A 346 23.36 -18.26 22.91
N SER A 347 23.17 -19.23 23.80
CA SER A 347 24.12 -20.33 23.99
C SER A 347 24.18 -21.25 22.75
N PRO A 348 25.37 -21.56 22.19
CA PRO A 348 25.48 -22.57 21.15
C PRO A 348 25.15 -23.96 21.71
N PRO A 349 24.71 -24.92 20.88
CA PRO A 349 24.51 -26.29 21.32
C PRO A 349 25.85 -26.96 21.71
N PRO A 350 25.85 -27.95 22.62
CA PRO A 350 27.07 -28.56 23.15
C PRO A 350 28.06 -29.09 22.08
N ARG A 351 27.57 -29.65 20.97
CA ARG A 351 28.43 -30.12 19.88
C ARG A 351 29.22 -28.99 19.22
N LEU A 352 28.59 -27.83 19.02
CA LEU A 352 29.25 -26.65 18.46
C LEU A 352 30.17 -25.97 19.49
N ILE A 353 29.81 -25.99 20.78
CA ILE A 353 30.71 -25.53 21.85
C ILE A 353 32.02 -26.32 21.82
N ASN A 354 31.94 -27.64 21.81
CA ASN A 354 33.11 -28.50 21.83
C ASN A 354 33.98 -28.35 20.56
N ALA A 355 33.36 -28.10 19.42
CA ALA A 355 34.06 -27.95 18.14
C ALA A 355 34.68 -26.57 17.95
N PHE A 356 33.99 -25.49 18.33
CA PHE A 356 34.34 -24.12 17.92
C PHE A 356 34.49 -23.12 19.08
N GLU A 357 33.90 -23.38 20.25
CA GLU A 357 33.80 -22.40 21.35
C GLU A 357 34.28 -22.99 22.70
N GLN A 358 35.39 -23.74 22.69
CA GLN A 358 35.88 -24.49 23.87
C GLN A 358 36.15 -23.60 25.09
N ASP A 359 36.67 -22.39 24.88
CA ASP A 359 36.92 -21.44 25.96
C ASP A 359 35.62 -20.85 26.53
N LEU A 360 34.60 -20.65 25.70
CA LEU A 360 33.25 -20.33 26.19
C LEU A 360 32.68 -21.48 27.00
N GLY A 361 32.86 -22.72 26.54
CA GLY A 361 32.47 -23.93 27.28
C GLY A 361 33.00 -23.95 28.71
N LYS A 362 34.31 -23.69 28.89
CA LYS A 362 34.95 -23.59 30.21
C LYS A 362 34.32 -22.50 31.09
N LEU A 363 33.87 -21.38 30.51
CA LEU A 363 33.16 -20.33 31.24
C LEU A 363 31.74 -20.74 31.61
N LEU A 364 31.05 -21.47 30.72
CA LEU A 364 29.69 -21.94 30.94
C LEU A 364 29.61 -22.97 32.07
N ASP A 365 30.66 -23.79 32.25
CA ASP A 365 30.81 -24.78 33.33
C ASP A 365 31.01 -24.16 34.73
N LEU A 366 31.37 -22.87 34.81
CA LEU A 366 31.50 -22.17 36.10
C LEU A 366 30.13 -21.94 36.76
N PRO A 367 30.08 -21.84 38.11
CA PRO A 367 28.85 -21.48 38.81
C PRO A 367 28.27 -20.14 38.32
N ARG A 368 26.94 -20.08 38.18
CA ARG A 368 26.19 -18.91 37.71
C ARG A 368 26.30 -17.74 38.69
N THR A 369 27.32 -16.92 38.51
CA THR A 369 27.68 -15.75 39.33
C THR A 369 27.84 -14.51 38.44
N GLU A 370 27.77 -13.32 39.03
CA GLU A 370 28.03 -12.06 38.30
C GLU A 370 29.44 -12.03 37.68
N SER A 371 30.43 -12.57 38.39
CA SER A 371 31.80 -12.71 37.87
C SER A 371 31.86 -13.60 36.61
N ARG A 372 31.10 -14.70 36.57
CA ARG A 372 30.97 -15.53 35.36
C ARG A 372 30.35 -14.75 34.22
N LEU A 373 29.24 -14.05 34.46
CA LEU A 373 28.55 -13.27 33.42
C LEU A 373 29.45 -12.18 32.84
N ASN A 374 30.22 -11.48 33.67
CA ASN A 374 31.19 -10.48 33.22
C ASN A 374 32.31 -11.10 32.35
N LYS A 375 32.78 -12.31 32.68
CA LYS A 375 33.76 -13.03 31.85
C LYS A 375 33.17 -13.48 30.52
N ILE A 376 31.92 -13.94 30.50
CA ILE A 376 31.20 -14.30 29.27
C ILE A 376 31.02 -13.05 28.41
N GLU A 377 30.52 -11.94 28.97
CA GLU A 377 30.35 -10.68 28.24
C GLU A 377 31.66 -10.23 27.57
N GLN A 378 32.78 -10.26 28.30
CA GLN A 378 34.12 -9.96 27.76
C GLN A 378 34.54 -10.94 26.66
N TYR A 379 34.25 -12.24 26.82
CA TYR A 379 34.53 -13.24 25.81
C TYR A 379 33.77 -12.95 24.51
N ILE A 380 32.45 -12.69 24.60
CA ILE A 380 31.61 -12.38 23.44
C ILE A 380 32.10 -11.11 22.74
N GLY A 381 32.32 -10.02 23.50
CA GLY A 381 32.81 -8.75 22.96
C GLY A 381 34.18 -8.83 22.27
N LYS A 382 34.97 -9.86 22.58
CA LYS A 382 36.29 -10.11 21.98
C LYS A 382 36.26 -11.09 20.81
N ASN A 383 35.49 -12.18 20.92
CA ASN A 383 35.62 -13.34 20.04
C ASN A 383 34.45 -13.48 19.05
N TRP A 384 33.31 -12.86 19.30
CA TRP A 384 32.17 -12.88 18.39
C TRP A 384 32.23 -11.70 17.40
N LYS A 385 31.43 -11.80 16.34
CA LYS A 385 31.35 -10.83 15.25
C LYS A 385 29.99 -10.16 15.20
N VAL A 386 29.95 -8.94 14.68
CA VAL A 386 28.71 -8.25 14.35
C VAL A 386 27.98 -9.03 13.26
N ASN A 387 26.68 -9.24 13.41
CA ASN A 387 25.85 -9.81 12.36
C ASN A 387 25.62 -8.77 11.26
N ALA A 388 26.41 -8.83 10.18
CA ALA A 388 26.36 -7.83 9.13
C ALA A 388 24.98 -7.72 8.44
N THR A 389 24.20 -8.80 8.43
CA THR A 389 22.87 -8.84 7.80
C THR A 389 21.79 -8.02 8.53
N MET A 390 22.09 -7.48 9.72
CA MET A 390 21.17 -6.67 10.51
C MET A 390 21.34 -5.16 10.30
N PHE A 391 22.28 -4.73 9.46
CA PHE A 391 22.64 -3.31 9.30
C PHE A 391 22.46 -2.82 7.87
N ASN A 392 21.79 -1.66 7.74
CA ASN A 392 21.76 -0.90 6.48
C ASN A 392 22.91 0.11 6.49
N VAL A 393 23.98 -0.19 5.75
CA VAL A 393 25.22 0.60 5.74
C VAL A 393 24.99 2.05 5.30
N ALA A 394 24.08 2.29 4.35
CA ALA A 394 23.80 3.64 3.85
C ALA A 394 23.13 4.50 4.93
N SER A 395 22.17 3.93 5.66
CA SER A 395 21.50 4.57 6.79
C SER A 395 22.47 4.85 7.94
N GLU A 396 23.33 3.89 8.31
CA GLU A 396 24.34 4.08 9.36
C GLU A 396 25.33 5.20 9.03
N LYS A 397 25.82 5.25 7.79
CA LYS A 397 26.70 6.34 7.31
C LYS A 397 26.02 7.71 7.34
N ALA A 398 24.69 7.75 7.23
CA ALA A 398 23.89 8.96 7.34
C ALA A 398 23.47 9.30 8.79
N GLY A 399 23.93 8.53 9.78
CA GLY A 399 23.64 8.75 11.19
C GLY A 399 22.32 8.15 11.68
N TYR A 400 21.67 7.32 10.85
CA TYR A 400 20.50 6.53 11.26
C TYR A 400 20.93 5.16 11.75
N PHE A 401 20.45 4.80 12.93
CA PHE A 401 20.81 3.54 13.57
C PHE A 401 19.84 2.41 13.20
N SER A 402 20.40 1.25 12.86
CA SER A 402 19.69 -0.02 12.69
C SER A 402 19.30 -0.57 14.07
N ASP A 403 18.12 -1.20 14.14
CA ASP A 403 17.63 -1.84 15.35
C ASP A 403 18.41 -3.14 15.63
N CYS A 404 19.04 -3.20 16.81
CA CYS A 404 19.77 -4.37 17.29
C CYS A 404 19.28 -4.87 18.67
N GLY A 405 18.13 -4.37 19.12
CA GLY A 405 17.54 -4.61 20.45
C GLY A 405 16.51 -5.73 20.51
N ASN A 406 16.24 -6.40 19.38
CA ASN A 406 15.25 -7.46 19.28
C ASN A 406 15.49 -8.56 20.33
N ASN A 407 14.41 -8.97 21.03
CA ASN A 407 14.45 -10.05 21.99
C ASN A 407 14.22 -11.40 21.27
N PRO A 408 15.24 -12.25 21.10
CA PRO A 408 15.09 -13.49 20.36
C PRO A 408 14.17 -14.51 21.07
N PHE A 409 13.92 -14.34 22.38
CA PHE A 409 12.98 -15.17 23.13
C PHE A 409 11.53 -14.90 22.75
N GLU A 410 11.19 -13.69 22.25
CA GLU A 410 9.85 -13.41 21.71
C GLU A 410 9.58 -14.22 20.44
N PHE A 411 10.58 -14.34 19.55
CA PHE A 411 10.49 -15.27 18.42
C PHE A 411 10.30 -16.72 18.90
N GLY A 412 11.05 -17.14 19.92
CA GLY A 412 10.92 -18.47 20.51
C GLY A 412 9.49 -18.75 21.02
N LYS A 413 8.88 -17.78 21.71
CA LYS A 413 7.48 -17.85 22.19
C LYS A 413 6.50 -17.89 21.01
N ALA A 414 6.64 -16.96 20.06
CA ALA A 414 5.76 -16.84 18.90
C ALA A 414 5.76 -18.09 18.02
N VAL A 415 6.95 -18.63 17.71
CA VAL A 415 7.08 -19.90 16.99
C VAL A 415 6.46 -21.02 17.81
N SER A 416 6.76 -21.13 19.11
CA SER A 416 6.19 -22.20 19.95
C SER A 416 4.66 -22.17 19.99
N LEU A 417 4.04 -20.98 19.95
CA LEU A 417 2.59 -20.82 19.90
C LEU A 417 2.02 -21.28 18.55
N ALA A 418 2.60 -20.85 17.44
CA ALA A 418 2.22 -21.31 16.11
C ALA A 418 2.37 -22.84 15.98
N VAL A 419 3.44 -23.36 16.57
CA VAL A 419 3.84 -24.76 16.60
C VAL A 419 2.96 -25.62 17.54
N GLY A 420 2.31 -25.04 18.53
CA GLY A 420 1.39 -25.72 19.46
C GLY A 420 0.01 -26.06 18.88
N THR A 421 -0.26 -25.67 17.63
CA THR A 421 -1.43 -26.15 16.86
C THR A 421 -1.21 -27.60 16.42
N GLU A 422 -2.27 -28.36 16.07
CA GLU A 422 -2.21 -29.80 15.67
C GLU A 422 -1.18 -30.15 14.55
N HIS A 423 -0.53 -29.13 13.98
CA HIS A 423 0.23 -29.16 12.73
C HIS A 423 1.71 -28.76 12.91
N GLY A 424 2.13 -28.33 14.10
CA GLY A 424 3.50 -27.91 14.36
C GLY A 424 4.41 -28.96 15.03
N PRO A 425 5.74 -28.77 15.00
CA PRO A 425 6.70 -29.59 15.76
C PRO A 425 6.40 -29.66 17.28
N LYS A 426 6.89 -30.66 18.00
CA LYS A 426 6.63 -30.77 19.47
C LYS A 426 7.40 -29.70 20.25
N GLN A 427 6.79 -29.15 21.31
CA GLN A 427 7.39 -28.13 22.20
C GLN A 427 8.76 -28.58 22.74
N THR A 428 9.78 -27.74 22.62
CA THR A 428 11.15 -28.02 23.10
C THR A 428 11.59 -27.09 24.22
N SER A 429 12.47 -27.58 25.10
CA SER A 429 13.12 -26.77 26.13
C SER A 429 14.32 -26.00 25.54
N GLY A 430 14.22 -24.67 25.46
CA GLY A 430 15.32 -23.76 25.12
C GLY A 430 15.23 -23.14 23.72
N LEU A 431 15.74 -21.91 23.58
CA LEU A 431 15.54 -21.08 22.39
C LEU A 431 16.17 -21.68 21.12
N TYR A 432 17.40 -22.19 21.23
CA TYR A 432 18.07 -22.83 20.09
C TYR A 432 17.32 -24.07 19.59
N ALA A 433 16.73 -24.87 20.48
CA ALA A 433 15.99 -26.07 20.09
C ALA A 433 14.74 -25.71 19.27
N THR A 434 14.03 -24.65 19.65
CA THR A 434 12.90 -24.10 18.89
C THR A 434 13.35 -23.63 17.51
N GLY A 435 14.44 -22.87 17.43
CA GLY A 435 15.03 -22.44 16.16
C GLY A 435 15.48 -23.60 15.28
N TYR A 436 16.10 -24.62 15.87
CA TYR A 436 16.52 -25.83 15.17
C TYR A 436 15.34 -26.54 14.53
N LEU A 437 14.25 -26.75 15.28
CA LEU A 437 13.04 -27.37 14.75
C LEU A 437 12.42 -26.55 13.63
N PHE A 438 12.33 -25.23 13.80
CA PHE A 438 11.75 -24.34 12.81
C PHE A 438 12.53 -24.40 11.48
N PHE A 439 13.82 -24.08 11.47
CA PHE A 439 14.62 -24.06 10.24
C PHE A 439 14.78 -25.45 9.61
N SER A 440 14.87 -26.51 10.43
CA SER A 440 14.88 -27.88 9.89
C SER A 440 13.55 -28.26 9.24
N SER A 441 12.41 -27.81 9.80
CA SER A 441 11.10 -28.04 9.21
C SER A 441 10.94 -27.30 7.89
N VAL A 442 11.39 -26.03 7.83
CA VAL A 442 11.37 -25.24 6.61
C VAL A 442 12.25 -25.87 5.52
N ALA A 443 13.45 -26.33 5.87
CA ALA A 443 14.35 -26.99 4.92
C ALA A 443 13.79 -28.32 4.42
N THR A 444 13.16 -29.12 5.29
CA THR A 444 12.46 -30.35 4.89
C THR A 444 11.28 -30.04 3.97
N ALA A 445 10.45 -29.06 4.32
CA ALA A 445 9.33 -28.62 3.48
C ALA A 445 9.80 -28.17 2.09
N LEU A 446 10.91 -27.42 2.03
CA LEU A 446 11.54 -27.02 0.77
C LEU A 446 12.01 -28.24 -0.03
N ALA A 447 12.67 -29.20 0.61
CA ALA A 447 13.13 -30.44 -0.03
C ALA A 447 11.99 -31.25 -0.65
N GLU A 448 10.83 -31.31 0.01
CA GLU A 448 9.66 -32.09 -0.42
C GLU A 448 8.78 -31.39 -1.47
N SER A 449 8.91 -30.07 -1.61
CA SER A 449 8.03 -29.25 -2.46
C SER A 449 8.76 -28.46 -3.56
N ARG A 450 10.10 -28.61 -3.66
CA ARG A 450 10.98 -27.84 -4.55
C ARG A 450 10.52 -27.75 -6.01
N ASP A 451 9.97 -28.83 -6.55
CA ASP A 451 9.51 -28.94 -7.95
C ASP A 451 8.10 -28.35 -8.18
N ARG A 452 7.39 -28.02 -7.08
CA ARG A 452 6.02 -27.50 -7.08
C ARG A 452 5.92 -26.06 -6.62
N ILE A 453 6.95 -25.52 -5.98
CA ILE A 453 6.99 -24.12 -5.54
C ILE A 453 7.79 -23.24 -6.51
N PHE A 454 7.35 -22.00 -6.65
CA PHE A 454 8.09 -20.95 -7.35
C PHE A 454 7.93 -19.63 -6.60
N VAL A 455 9.02 -18.90 -6.43
CA VAL A 455 9.09 -17.63 -5.70
C VAL A 455 9.64 -16.57 -6.62
N GLU A 456 8.84 -15.56 -6.95
CA GLU A 456 9.33 -14.33 -7.57
C GLU A 456 9.49 -13.23 -6.53
N THR A 457 10.54 -12.41 -6.66
CA THR A 457 10.72 -11.20 -5.86
C THR A 457 10.45 -9.94 -6.67
N GLN A 458 9.74 -8.98 -6.08
CA GLN A 458 9.38 -7.73 -6.71
C GLN A 458 9.73 -6.55 -5.80
N LEU A 459 10.77 -5.79 -6.17
CA LEU A 459 11.21 -4.60 -5.44
C LEU A 459 10.35 -3.39 -5.81
N GLY A 460 9.76 -2.73 -4.81
CA GLY A 460 9.00 -1.49 -4.97
C GLY A 460 7.73 -1.44 -4.15
N ASP A 461 6.92 -0.40 -4.38
CA ASP A 461 5.68 -0.16 -3.66
C ASP A 461 4.63 -1.27 -3.88
N ALA A 462 4.11 -1.84 -2.80
CA ALA A 462 3.14 -2.94 -2.83
C ALA A 462 1.87 -2.56 -3.60
N THR A 463 1.31 -1.37 -3.37
CA THR A 463 0.06 -0.97 -4.02
C THR A 463 0.24 -0.73 -5.52
N LYS A 464 1.41 -0.19 -5.90
CA LYS A 464 1.80 -0.04 -7.30
C LYS A 464 1.92 -1.40 -7.96
N LEU A 465 2.63 -2.33 -7.33
CA LEU A 465 2.82 -3.67 -7.87
C LEU A 465 1.49 -4.42 -8.02
N LEU A 466 0.59 -4.32 -7.04
CA LEU A 466 -0.76 -4.90 -7.13
C LEU A 466 -1.54 -4.31 -8.31
N GLU A 467 -1.59 -2.98 -8.45
CA GLU A 467 -2.27 -2.36 -9.60
C GLU A 467 -1.63 -2.78 -10.92
N ASP A 468 -0.31 -2.63 -11.06
CA ASP A 468 0.45 -2.93 -12.27
C ASP A 468 0.33 -4.41 -12.67
N THR A 469 0.32 -5.33 -11.69
CA THR A 469 0.13 -6.77 -11.94
C THR A 469 -1.25 -7.04 -12.52
N ARG A 470 -2.30 -6.48 -11.91
CA ARG A 470 -3.69 -6.67 -12.35
C ARG A 470 -3.92 -6.20 -13.78
N ILE A 471 -3.24 -5.14 -14.20
CA ILE A 471 -3.42 -4.51 -15.54
C ILE A 471 -2.32 -4.87 -16.55
N GLY A 472 -1.33 -5.68 -16.16
CA GLY A 472 -0.25 -6.14 -17.04
C GLY A 472 0.84 -5.11 -17.37
N LEU A 473 1.16 -4.20 -16.43
CA LEU A 473 2.21 -3.18 -16.59
C LEU A 473 3.55 -3.52 -15.93
N VAL A 474 3.67 -4.66 -15.25
CA VAL A 474 4.95 -5.07 -14.66
C VAL A 474 5.93 -5.43 -15.78
N GLN A 475 7.02 -4.65 -15.89
CA GLN A 475 7.99 -4.82 -16.97
C GLN A 475 8.73 -6.16 -16.88
N ASN A 476 8.89 -6.83 -18.02
CA ASN A 476 9.66 -8.09 -18.15
C ASN A 476 9.19 -9.21 -17.20
N ARG A 477 7.93 -9.18 -16.77
CA ARG A 477 7.32 -10.26 -15.99
C ARG A 477 6.82 -11.35 -16.94
N ASP A 478 7.10 -12.60 -16.62
CA ASP A 478 6.64 -13.73 -17.42
C ASP A 478 5.10 -13.76 -17.48
N SER A 479 4.55 -13.88 -18.68
CA SER A 479 3.10 -13.85 -18.89
C SER A 479 2.38 -15.09 -18.36
N THR A 480 3.12 -16.16 -18.03
CA THR A 480 2.58 -17.39 -17.42
C THR A 480 2.43 -17.28 -15.90
N TRP A 481 2.91 -16.21 -15.28
CA TRP A 481 2.82 -16.01 -13.83
C TRP A 481 1.46 -15.44 -13.42
N PRO A 482 0.97 -15.74 -12.20
CA PRO A 482 -0.35 -15.31 -11.76
C PRO A 482 -0.53 -13.80 -11.81
N ILE A 483 -1.68 -13.33 -12.30
CA ILE A 483 -2.09 -11.92 -12.21
C ILE A 483 -3.18 -11.68 -11.16
N GLN A 484 -3.63 -12.76 -10.54
CA GLN A 484 -4.59 -12.80 -9.43
C GLN A 484 -4.10 -13.77 -8.36
N TYR A 485 -4.51 -13.53 -7.12
CA TYR A 485 -3.99 -14.26 -5.94
C TYR A 485 -5.11 -14.90 -5.13
N ASP A 486 -4.83 -16.05 -4.53
CA ASP A 486 -5.70 -16.71 -3.56
C ASP A 486 -5.59 -16.04 -2.18
N HIS A 487 -4.39 -15.56 -1.81
CA HIS A 487 -4.21 -14.75 -0.61
C HIS A 487 -3.23 -13.60 -0.87
N VAL A 488 -3.63 -12.37 -0.54
CA VAL A 488 -2.76 -11.19 -0.48
C VAL A 488 -2.57 -10.78 0.98
N HIS A 489 -1.34 -10.71 1.46
CA HIS A 489 -0.99 -10.30 2.82
C HIS A 489 -0.10 -9.07 2.77
N LEU A 490 -0.48 -7.98 3.43
CA LEU A 490 0.26 -6.70 3.41
C LEU A 490 0.82 -6.27 4.77
N SER A 491 0.94 -7.16 5.77
CA SER A 491 1.41 -6.78 7.11
C SER A 491 0.72 -5.49 7.61
N ASN A 492 1.49 -4.51 8.10
CA ASN A 492 1.05 -3.16 8.45
C ASN A 492 1.27 -2.10 7.36
N VAL A 493 1.57 -2.49 6.11
CA VAL A 493 1.76 -1.56 4.98
C VAL A 493 0.61 -0.56 4.84
N PRO A 494 -0.68 -0.94 5.00
CA PRO A 494 -1.81 0.00 4.90
C PRO A 494 -1.69 1.25 5.79
N ASP A 495 -1.02 1.17 6.93
CA ASP A 495 -0.81 2.33 7.83
C ASP A 495 -0.10 3.50 7.14
N TYR A 496 0.71 3.19 6.13
CA TYR A 496 1.58 4.12 5.42
C TYR A 496 1.01 4.56 4.06
N VAL A 497 0.09 3.79 3.48
CA VAL A 497 -0.35 3.94 2.08
C VAL A 497 -1.83 4.34 1.91
N GLY A 498 -2.48 4.77 3.01
CA GLY A 498 -3.86 5.28 2.98
C GLY A 498 -4.91 4.32 3.54
N GLY A 499 -4.49 3.37 4.37
CA GLY A 499 -5.36 2.47 5.11
C GLY A 499 -6.27 1.65 4.18
N PRO A 500 -7.55 1.48 4.53
CA PRO A 500 -8.52 0.75 3.73
C PRO A 500 -8.64 1.20 2.27
N VAL A 501 -8.29 2.46 1.91
CA VAL A 501 -8.28 2.89 0.51
C VAL A 501 -7.37 1.98 -0.33
N ALA A 502 -6.19 1.65 0.18
CA ALA A 502 -5.25 0.77 -0.51
C ALA A 502 -5.77 -0.67 -0.56
N SER A 503 -6.31 -1.17 0.56
CA SER A 503 -6.89 -2.51 0.66
C SER A 503 -8.01 -2.72 -0.36
N PHE A 504 -8.94 -1.78 -0.47
CA PHE A 504 -10.13 -1.92 -1.32
C PHE A 504 -9.88 -1.60 -2.80
N LEU A 505 -8.94 -0.72 -3.13
CA LEU A 505 -8.65 -0.38 -4.53
C LEU A 505 -7.66 -1.35 -5.20
N TYR A 506 -6.77 -1.97 -4.43
CA TYR A 506 -5.66 -2.77 -4.97
C TYR A 506 -5.66 -4.21 -4.45
N GLY A 507 -5.89 -4.41 -3.14
CA GLY A 507 -5.85 -5.72 -2.51
C GLY A 507 -7.02 -6.63 -2.88
N ILE A 508 -8.26 -6.22 -2.60
CA ILE A 508 -9.45 -7.03 -2.92
C ILE A 508 -9.64 -7.26 -4.43
N PRO A 509 -9.41 -6.25 -5.31
CA PRO A 509 -9.65 -6.43 -6.74
C PRO A 509 -8.71 -7.41 -7.43
N ILE A 510 -7.54 -7.72 -6.86
CA ILE A 510 -6.60 -8.70 -7.43
C ILE A 510 -6.88 -10.14 -6.98
N LEU A 511 -7.81 -10.34 -6.05
CA LEU A 511 -8.16 -11.68 -5.59
C LEU A 511 -8.81 -12.49 -6.72
N LYS A 512 -8.51 -13.80 -6.74
CA LYS A 512 -9.24 -14.75 -7.60
C LYS A 512 -10.70 -14.83 -7.19
N SER A 513 -11.57 -15.19 -8.13
CA SER A 513 -13.00 -15.42 -7.91
C SER A 513 -13.25 -16.78 -7.24
N LYS A 514 -12.74 -16.96 -6.01
CA LYS A 514 -12.88 -18.17 -5.18
C LYS A 514 -13.46 -17.81 -3.81
N SER A 515 -14.22 -18.72 -3.22
CA SER A 515 -14.87 -18.56 -1.90
C SER A 515 -13.90 -18.25 -0.78
N TYR A 516 -12.74 -18.92 -0.81
CA TYR A 516 -11.66 -18.85 0.17
C TYR A 516 -10.67 -17.70 -0.05
N ALA A 517 -10.73 -17.01 -1.21
CA ALA A 517 -9.73 -16.01 -1.57
C ALA A 517 -9.86 -14.74 -0.72
N ARG A 518 -8.76 -14.28 -0.13
CA ARG A 518 -8.78 -13.22 0.88
C ARG A 518 -7.57 -12.27 0.84
N TYR A 519 -7.78 -11.08 1.36
CA TYR A 519 -6.79 -10.05 1.59
C TYR A 519 -6.63 -9.83 3.09
N SER A 520 -5.41 -9.88 3.63
CA SER A 520 -5.14 -9.71 5.06
C SER A 520 -4.14 -8.57 5.33
N SER A 521 -4.39 -7.82 6.41
CA SER A 521 -3.49 -6.78 6.93
C SER A 521 -3.79 -6.46 8.39
N THR A 522 -2.83 -5.87 9.09
CA THR A 522 -3.01 -5.34 10.46
C THR A 522 -2.84 -3.82 10.49
N CYS A 523 -3.43 -3.16 11.49
CA CYS A 523 -3.16 -1.78 11.85
C CYS A 523 -2.28 -1.76 13.09
N LEU A 524 -0.97 -1.59 12.89
CA LEU A 524 0.01 -1.69 13.97
C LEU A 524 0.44 -0.33 14.51
N ARG A 525 0.52 0.67 13.63
CA ARG A 525 1.05 1.99 13.97
C ARG A 525 0.13 2.75 14.91
N ASN A 526 -1.17 2.71 14.66
CA ASN A 526 -2.16 3.59 15.29
C ASN A 526 -3.47 2.88 15.71
N PRO A 527 -3.47 1.60 16.16
CA PRO A 527 -4.70 0.86 16.47
C PRO A 527 -5.53 1.53 17.58
N SER A 528 -4.88 2.17 18.55
CA SER A 528 -5.54 2.86 19.67
C SER A 528 -6.44 4.03 19.27
N HIS A 529 -6.35 4.50 18.02
CA HIS A 529 -7.24 5.53 17.50
C HIS A 529 -8.56 4.97 16.94
N PHE A 530 -8.67 3.65 16.75
CA PHE A 530 -9.76 3.04 16.01
C PHE A 530 -10.48 1.98 16.86
N PRO A 531 -11.49 2.38 17.66
CA PRO A 531 -12.21 1.43 18.49
C PRO A 531 -12.96 0.36 17.71
N THR A 532 -13.40 0.69 16.49
CA THR A 532 -14.14 -0.24 15.62
C THR A 532 -13.66 -0.13 14.17
N VAL A 533 -13.97 -1.15 13.37
CA VAL A 533 -13.74 -1.14 11.91
C VAL A 533 -14.38 0.10 11.25
N ASP A 534 -15.58 0.51 11.67
CA ASP A 534 -16.22 1.73 11.15
C ASP A 534 -15.42 3.01 11.43
N HIS A 535 -14.65 3.09 12.53
CA HIS A 535 -13.76 4.22 12.79
C HIS A 535 -12.56 4.22 11.83
N PHE A 536 -11.99 3.04 11.57
CA PHE A 536 -10.91 2.86 10.62
C PHE A 536 -11.38 3.22 9.19
N ILE A 537 -12.54 2.70 8.77
CA ILE A 537 -13.22 3.06 7.51
C ILE A 537 -13.50 4.56 7.43
N SER A 538 -14.05 5.16 8.50
CA SER A 538 -14.38 6.60 8.52
C SER A 538 -13.16 7.48 8.30
N GLU A 539 -12.02 7.18 8.93
CA GLU A 539 -10.81 8.00 8.82
C GLU A 539 -10.25 8.03 7.39
N TYR A 540 -10.20 6.87 6.75
CA TYR A 540 -9.51 6.72 5.47
C TYR A 540 -10.43 6.82 4.25
N LEU A 541 -11.66 6.27 4.33
CA LEU A 541 -12.62 6.26 3.21
C LEU A 541 -13.64 7.38 3.27
N CYS A 542 -13.78 8.09 4.41
CA CYS A 542 -14.85 9.07 4.62
C CYS A 542 -16.27 8.47 4.45
N LEU A 543 -16.46 7.23 4.93
CA LEU A 543 -17.74 6.53 4.92
C LEU A 543 -18.20 6.24 6.34
N GLN A 544 -19.50 6.41 6.58
CA GLN A 544 -20.07 6.43 7.93
C GLN A 544 -20.34 5.05 8.54
N ASP A 545 -20.39 3.99 7.72
CA ASP A 545 -20.68 2.62 8.15
C ASP A 545 -20.36 1.58 7.08
N SER A 546 -20.29 0.34 7.52
CA SER A 546 -20.05 -0.84 6.67
C SER A 546 -21.15 -1.11 5.63
N GLU A 547 -22.41 -0.71 5.85
CA GLU A 547 -23.47 -0.85 4.84
C GLU A 547 -23.18 0.04 3.63
N THR A 548 -22.93 1.33 3.86
CA THR A 548 -22.58 2.29 2.81
C THR A 548 -21.29 1.89 2.11
N THR A 549 -20.31 1.39 2.88
CA THR A 549 -19.03 0.93 2.34
C THR A 549 -19.21 -0.23 1.39
N ARG A 550 -20.09 -1.20 1.69
CA ARG A 550 -20.35 -2.35 0.81
C ARG A 550 -21.00 -1.99 -0.54
N LYS A 551 -21.72 -0.87 -0.62
CA LYS A 551 -22.30 -0.38 -1.89
C LYS A 551 -21.23 0.20 -2.83
N ILE A 552 -20.11 0.68 -2.28
CA ILE A 552 -18.96 1.17 -3.04
C ILE A 552 -17.95 0.04 -3.29
N PHE A 553 -17.61 -0.70 -2.24
CA PHE A 553 -16.62 -1.78 -2.23
C PHE A 553 -17.31 -3.09 -1.81
N PRO A 554 -17.67 -4.01 -2.72
CA PRO A 554 -18.42 -5.21 -2.35
C PRO A 554 -17.55 -6.27 -1.65
N TYR A 555 -17.42 -6.17 -0.33
CA TYR A 555 -16.67 -7.10 0.53
C TYR A 555 -17.56 -7.84 1.55
N LYS A 556 -17.18 -9.08 1.91
CA LYS A 556 -17.80 -9.88 2.99
C LYS A 556 -17.37 -9.33 4.34
N GLU A 557 -18.19 -9.48 5.39
CA GLU A 557 -17.80 -9.04 6.75
C GLU A 557 -16.39 -9.53 7.10
N PRO A 558 -15.50 -8.63 7.54
CA PRO A 558 -14.13 -8.99 7.82
C PRO A 558 -14.06 -9.83 9.09
N PHE A 559 -13.07 -10.70 9.17
CA PHE A 559 -12.83 -11.55 10.34
C PHE A 559 -11.35 -11.47 10.75
N LEU A 560 -11.08 -11.77 12.01
CA LEU A 560 -9.72 -11.79 12.54
C LEU A 560 -9.05 -13.14 12.25
N GLU A 561 -7.80 -13.12 11.80
CA GLU A 561 -7.00 -14.32 11.59
C GLU A 561 -6.26 -14.75 12.87
N GLY A 562 -6.13 -16.06 13.08
CA GLY A 562 -5.22 -16.66 14.08
C GLY A 562 -5.89 -17.12 15.39
N PRO A 563 -5.13 -17.84 16.25
CA PRO A 563 -5.60 -18.41 17.52
C PRO A 563 -5.76 -17.38 18.65
N GLU A 564 -5.31 -16.14 18.45
CA GLU A 564 -5.38 -15.04 19.42
C GLU A 564 -6.66 -14.20 19.31
N GLY A 565 -7.53 -14.49 18.33
CA GLY A 565 -8.86 -13.91 18.29
C GLY A 565 -9.76 -14.62 19.29
N PRO A 566 -10.39 -13.92 20.25
CA PRO A 566 -11.49 -14.54 20.98
C PRO A 566 -12.55 -15.01 19.99
N GLU A 567 -13.20 -16.13 20.29
CA GLU A 567 -14.31 -16.66 19.47
C GLU A 567 -15.43 -15.61 19.29
N ASP A 568 -15.51 -14.63 20.20
CA ASP A 568 -16.38 -13.45 20.13
C ASP A 568 -15.57 -12.14 19.97
N PRO A 569 -15.76 -11.37 18.88
CA PRO A 569 -15.19 -10.03 18.70
C PRO A 569 -15.47 -9.05 19.86
N ALA A 570 -16.47 -9.30 20.70
CA ALA A 570 -16.79 -8.51 21.89
C ALA A 570 -15.75 -8.62 23.02
N ASP A 571 -14.89 -9.64 23.01
CA ASP A 571 -13.87 -9.87 24.05
C ASP A 571 -12.53 -9.16 23.75
N ILE A 572 -12.37 -8.58 22.56
CA ILE A 572 -11.19 -7.76 22.24
C ILE A 572 -11.36 -6.41 22.93
N PRO A 573 -10.42 -5.97 23.81
CA PRO A 573 -10.50 -4.65 24.41
C PRO A 573 -10.66 -3.57 23.33
N ASP A 574 -11.68 -2.72 23.47
CA ASP A 574 -12.06 -1.68 22.49
C ASP A 574 -10.87 -0.86 21.96
N LEU A 575 -9.80 -0.68 22.76
CA LEU A 575 -8.63 0.11 22.39
C LEU A 575 -7.69 -0.57 21.37
N PHE A 576 -7.81 -1.88 21.12
CA PHE A 576 -6.89 -2.64 20.26
C PHE A 576 -7.59 -3.47 19.18
N SER A 577 -8.86 -3.19 18.88
CA SER A 577 -9.63 -4.01 17.93
C SER A 577 -8.99 -4.12 16.55
N GLN A 578 -8.13 -3.17 16.15
CA GLN A 578 -7.45 -3.20 14.85
C GLN A 578 -6.01 -3.76 14.86
N SER A 579 -5.47 -4.19 16.00
CA SER A 579 -4.06 -4.65 16.05
C SER A 579 -3.83 -6.08 15.57
N GLY A 580 -4.89 -6.89 15.44
CA GLY A 580 -4.78 -8.22 14.83
C GLY A 580 -4.90 -8.18 13.30
N TYR A 581 -4.62 -9.32 12.66
CA TYR A 581 -4.72 -9.46 11.22
C TYR A 581 -6.17 -9.59 10.79
N TRP A 582 -6.70 -8.56 10.15
CA TRP A 582 -8.05 -8.55 9.61
C TRP A 582 -8.04 -9.03 8.17
N SER A 583 -8.89 -10.02 7.90
CA SER A 583 -9.07 -10.62 6.58
C SER A 583 -10.35 -10.11 5.91
N TRP A 584 -10.23 -9.79 4.63
CA TRP A 584 -11.27 -9.21 3.78
C TRP A 584 -11.43 -10.05 2.53
N SER A 585 -12.66 -10.34 2.14
CA SER A 585 -12.95 -11.17 0.95
C SER A 585 -13.97 -10.49 0.07
N ARG A 586 -13.94 -10.79 -1.24
CA ARG A 586 -14.94 -10.29 -2.19
C ARG A 586 -16.28 -11.01 -1.98
N ILE A 587 -17.41 -10.29 -2.09
CA ILE A 587 -18.74 -10.95 -2.14
C ILE A 587 -18.90 -11.69 -3.47
N ARG A 588 -18.68 -10.97 -4.56
CA ARG A 588 -18.77 -11.44 -5.94
C ARG A 588 -18.04 -10.46 -6.86
N ASP A 589 -17.82 -10.87 -8.10
CA ASP A 589 -17.20 -10.00 -9.10
C ASP A 589 -18.13 -8.84 -9.48
N PRO A 590 -17.59 -7.61 -9.61
CA PRO A 590 -18.33 -6.50 -10.20
C PRO A 590 -18.68 -6.80 -11.68
N PRO A 591 -19.67 -6.11 -12.28
CA PRO A 591 -20.41 -4.96 -11.75
C PRO A 591 -21.59 -5.34 -10.82
N LEU A 592 -21.96 -4.41 -9.94
CA LEU A 592 -23.18 -4.49 -9.14
C LEU A 592 -24.42 -4.08 -9.95
N ASN A 593 -25.62 -4.53 -9.54
CA ASN A 593 -26.85 -4.06 -10.15
C ASN A 593 -27.14 -2.61 -9.75
N PHE A 594 -27.86 -1.89 -10.61
CA PHE A 594 -28.17 -0.46 -10.39
C PHE A 594 -28.84 -0.17 -9.04
N THR A 595 -29.69 -1.07 -8.53
CA THR A 595 -30.40 -0.91 -7.25
C THR A 595 -29.50 -1.10 -6.02
N GLU A 596 -28.31 -1.66 -6.21
CA GLU A 596 -27.33 -1.91 -5.14
C GLU A 596 -26.34 -0.76 -4.99
N LEU A 597 -26.32 0.17 -5.95
CA LEU A 597 -25.46 1.34 -5.94
C LEU A 597 -25.98 2.41 -4.97
N LEU A 598 -25.06 3.23 -4.46
CA LEU A 598 -25.45 4.50 -3.86
C LEU A 598 -26.19 5.38 -4.87
N SER A 599 -27.08 6.24 -4.39
CA SER A 599 -27.71 7.23 -5.27
C SER A 599 -26.65 8.19 -5.83
N ARG A 600 -26.90 8.73 -7.01
CA ARG A 600 -26.04 9.74 -7.65
C ARG A 600 -25.57 10.83 -6.68
N ASN A 601 -26.48 11.39 -5.89
CA ASN A 601 -26.16 12.48 -4.97
C ASN A 601 -25.22 12.04 -3.83
N GLU A 602 -25.41 10.82 -3.31
CA GLU A 602 -24.53 10.24 -2.29
C GLU A 602 -23.15 9.94 -2.86
N THR A 603 -23.07 9.38 -4.07
CA THR A 603 -21.79 9.13 -4.77
C THR A 603 -21.01 10.40 -5.04
N GLU A 604 -21.65 11.43 -5.60
CA GLU A 604 -20.99 12.72 -5.86
C GLU A 604 -20.54 13.38 -4.54
N THR A 605 -21.39 13.37 -3.51
CA THR A 605 -21.06 13.92 -2.19
C THR A 605 -19.86 13.20 -1.58
N TRP A 606 -19.80 11.87 -1.67
CA TRP A 606 -18.68 11.08 -1.19
C TRP A 606 -17.38 11.40 -1.94
N LEU A 607 -17.41 11.50 -3.28
CA LEU A 607 -16.24 11.88 -4.08
C LEU A 607 -15.71 13.26 -3.68
N TYR A 608 -16.60 14.24 -3.44
CA TYR A 608 -16.20 15.56 -2.95
C TYR A 608 -15.65 15.50 -1.51
N GLN A 609 -16.24 14.68 -0.63
CA GLN A 609 -15.77 14.49 0.74
C GLN A 609 -14.36 13.88 0.78
N LEU A 610 -14.12 12.84 -0.03
CA LEU A 610 -12.81 12.23 -0.18
C LEU A 610 -11.80 13.23 -0.75
N SER A 611 -12.17 13.98 -1.80
CA SER A 611 -11.34 15.05 -2.37
C SER A 611 -10.91 16.07 -1.33
N LEU A 612 -11.86 16.56 -0.52
CA LEU A 612 -11.60 17.52 0.56
C LEU A 612 -10.68 16.94 1.64
N LYS A 613 -10.84 15.66 2.02
CA LYS A 613 -9.96 14.98 2.98
C LYS A 613 -8.53 14.87 2.45
N THR A 614 -8.37 14.56 1.15
CA THR A 614 -7.07 14.39 0.49
C THR A 614 -6.29 15.71 0.43
N ILE A 615 -6.95 16.80 0.01
CA ILE A 615 -6.29 18.11 -0.23
C ILE A 615 -6.23 19.01 1.01
N LEU A 616 -7.08 18.76 2.01
CA LEU A 616 -7.12 19.52 3.27
C LEU A 616 -7.11 18.58 4.48
N PRO A 617 -6.02 17.84 4.70
CA PRO A 617 -5.90 17.00 5.88
C PRO A 617 -6.06 17.82 7.17
N VAL A 618 -6.48 17.15 8.23
CA VAL A 618 -6.50 17.77 9.56
C VAL A 618 -5.06 17.81 10.07
N PRO A 619 -4.64 18.88 10.78
CA PRO A 619 -3.32 18.91 11.36
C PRO A 619 -3.09 17.68 12.24
N ARG A 620 -1.94 17.05 12.10
CA ARG A 620 -1.55 15.83 12.82
C ARG A 620 -0.59 16.21 13.94
N GLU A 621 -0.62 15.45 15.02
CA GLU A 621 0.30 15.63 16.13
C GLU A 621 1.73 15.26 15.70
N ARG A 622 2.67 16.22 15.81
CA ARG A 622 4.09 15.99 15.50
C ARG A 622 4.70 15.15 16.62
N TYR A 623 5.64 14.27 16.28
CA TYR A 623 6.40 13.42 17.22
C TYR A 623 5.62 12.27 17.89
N SER A 624 4.37 12.00 17.50
CA SER A 624 3.64 10.84 18.01
C SER A 624 4.02 9.56 17.26
N PHE A 625 4.38 8.50 18.00
CA PHE A 625 4.59 7.16 17.43
C PHE A 625 3.31 6.58 16.82
N SER A 626 2.13 6.99 17.32
CA SER A 626 0.81 6.59 16.81
C SER A 626 0.18 7.59 15.84
N GLN A 627 1.00 8.44 15.21
CA GLN A 627 0.52 9.43 14.23
C GLN A 627 -0.18 8.74 13.04
N ILE A 628 -1.43 9.15 12.77
CA ILE A 628 -2.20 8.78 11.58
C ILE A 628 -1.69 9.58 10.36
N PHE A 629 -1.22 8.89 9.33
CA PHE A 629 -0.74 9.52 8.10
C PHE A 629 -1.90 9.91 7.15
N SER A 630 -1.64 10.89 6.29
CA SER A 630 -2.56 11.29 5.21
C SER A 630 -1.85 11.27 3.85
N PRO A 631 -1.33 10.10 3.43
CA PRO A 631 -0.34 9.98 2.36
C PRO A 631 -0.92 10.28 0.98
N LEU A 632 -2.21 10.06 0.77
CA LEU A 632 -2.83 10.14 -0.56
C LEU A 632 -2.76 11.55 -1.14
N ASN A 633 -2.58 11.63 -2.45
CA ASN A 633 -2.66 12.86 -3.23
C ASN A 633 -3.83 12.81 -4.24
N LEU A 634 -4.00 13.86 -5.06
CA LEU A 634 -5.15 13.99 -5.98
C LEU A 634 -5.27 12.90 -7.05
N THR A 635 -4.21 12.13 -7.32
CA THR A 635 -4.29 11.00 -8.26
C THR A 635 -5.28 9.92 -7.79
N ILE A 636 -5.59 9.86 -6.49
CA ILE A 636 -6.54 8.90 -5.93
C ILE A 636 -7.96 9.10 -6.48
N ILE A 637 -8.35 10.33 -6.81
CA ILE A 637 -9.70 10.65 -7.28
C ILE A 637 -9.97 10.01 -8.64
N PHE A 638 -8.97 9.99 -9.52
CA PHE A 638 -9.07 9.31 -10.82
C PHE A 638 -9.10 7.79 -10.67
N ARG A 639 -8.28 7.22 -9.78
CA ARG A 639 -8.29 5.77 -9.50
C ARG A 639 -9.61 5.29 -8.91
N VAL A 640 -10.19 6.06 -7.98
CA VAL A 640 -11.52 5.80 -7.44
C VAL A 640 -12.59 5.91 -8.52
N ALA A 641 -12.51 6.88 -9.44
CA ALA A 641 -13.46 6.99 -10.54
C ALA A 641 -13.37 5.79 -11.51
N ILE A 642 -12.16 5.31 -11.82
CA ILE A 642 -11.95 4.09 -12.61
C ILE A 642 -12.59 2.89 -11.88
N TYR A 643 -12.31 2.74 -10.59
CA TYR A 643 -12.85 1.66 -9.78
C TYR A 643 -14.38 1.68 -9.72
N LEU A 644 -15.00 2.84 -9.43
CA LEU A 644 -16.46 2.97 -9.40
C LEU A 644 -17.09 2.58 -10.75
N HIS A 645 -16.47 2.96 -11.86
CA HIS A 645 -16.95 2.57 -13.17
C HIS A 645 -16.93 1.05 -13.36
N GLN A 646 -15.84 0.38 -12.97
CA GLN A 646 -15.72 -1.08 -12.98
C GLN A 646 -16.77 -1.75 -12.08
N THR A 647 -17.05 -1.16 -10.92
CA THR A 647 -18.10 -1.62 -10.00
C THR A 647 -19.52 -1.45 -10.55
N GLY A 648 -19.71 -0.68 -11.65
CA GLY A 648 -21.00 -0.52 -12.33
C GLY A 648 -21.64 0.85 -12.16
N TYR A 649 -20.98 1.83 -11.53
CA TYR A 649 -21.52 3.18 -11.42
C TYR A 649 -21.61 3.86 -12.79
N PRO A 650 -22.74 4.53 -13.12
CA PRO A 650 -22.91 5.20 -14.40
C PRO A 650 -21.81 6.24 -14.66
N ALA A 651 -21.09 6.08 -15.77
CA ALA A 651 -20.02 6.99 -16.20
C ALA A 651 -20.38 8.49 -16.16
N HIS A 652 -21.60 8.88 -16.52
CA HIS A 652 -22.01 10.29 -16.49
C HIS A 652 -22.08 10.87 -15.06
N TRP A 653 -22.32 10.07 -14.02
CA TRP A 653 -22.25 10.54 -12.63
C TRP A 653 -20.80 10.90 -12.26
N LEU A 654 -19.87 10.04 -12.66
CA LEU A 654 -18.44 10.21 -12.39
C LEU A 654 -17.86 11.38 -13.20
N ALA A 655 -18.21 11.45 -14.49
CA ALA A 655 -17.83 12.54 -15.36
C ALA A 655 -18.32 13.89 -14.84
N ASP A 656 -19.59 13.99 -14.45
CA ASP A 656 -20.15 15.24 -13.92
C ASP A 656 -19.48 15.65 -12.60
N ALA A 657 -19.14 14.71 -11.72
CA ALA A 657 -18.38 15.01 -10.50
C ALA A 657 -16.99 15.60 -10.79
N LEU A 658 -16.25 14.99 -11.73
CA LEU A 658 -14.94 15.47 -12.16
C LEU A 658 -15.04 16.82 -12.88
N GLU A 659 -16.03 16.98 -13.78
CA GLU A 659 -16.28 18.23 -14.51
C GLU A 659 -16.64 19.38 -13.56
N ASN A 660 -17.42 19.13 -12.51
CA ASN A 660 -17.73 20.13 -11.48
C ASN A 660 -16.50 20.56 -10.66
N LEU A 661 -15.60 19.62 -10.35
CA LEU A 661 -14.31 19.93 -9.73
C LEU A 661 -13.44 20.78 -10.67
N LEU A 662 -13.34 20.40 -11.95
CA LEU A 662 -12.58 21.13 -12.98
C LEU A 662 -13.10 22.56 -13.19
N ALA A 663 -14.42 22.72 -13.17
CA ALA A 663 -15.11 24.00 -13.35
C ALA A 663 -15.20 24.86 -12.07
N ASN A 664 -14.84 24.32 -10.91
CA ASN A 664 -14.99 24.98 -9.61
C ASN A 664 -16.46 25.39 -9.30
N THR A 665 -17.39 24.47 -9.57
CA THR A 665 -18.85 24.67 -9.44
C THR A 665 -19.48 23.77 -8.38
N VAL A 666 -18.68 23.02 -7.63
CA VAL A 666 -19.14 22.07 -6.61
C VAL A 666 -20.04 22.74 -5.58
N THR A 667 -21.27 22.23 -5.48
CA THR A 667 -22.25 22.56 -4.43
C THR A 667 -22.64 21.27 -3.73
N THR A 668 -22.29 21.14 -2.45
CA THR A 668 -22.38 19.86 -1.73
C THR A 668 -22.58 20.03 -0.23
N THR A 669 -23.02 18.96 0.42
CA THR A 669 -23.03 18.82 1.89
C THR A 669 -21.69 18.35 2.45
N ALA A 670 -20.76 17.86 1.62
CA ALA A 670 -19.42 17.48 2.07
C ALA A 670 -18.67 18.64 2.76
N ARG A 671 -17.81 18.34 3.74
CA ARG A 671 -16.99 19.32 4.46
C ARG A 671 -15.58 18.79 4.73
N PRO A 672 -14.52 19.63 4.63
CA PRO A 672 -13.19 19.27 5.12
C PRO A 672 -13.24 18.74 6.54
N ALA A 673 -12.54 17.63 6.80
CA ALA A 673 -12.51 17.01 8.10
C ALA A 673 -12.08 18.00 9.20
N ARG A 674 -12.64 17.82 10.40
CA ARG A 674 -12.41 18.71 11.55
C ARG A 674 -11.52 18.11 12.63
N ARG A 675 -11.27 16.80 12.54
CA ARG A 675 -10.57 16.02 13.56
C ARG A 675 -9.78 14.86 12.95
N SER A 676 -8.85 14.34 13.74
CA SER A 676 -8.04 13.15 13.47
C SER A 676 -8.14 12.23 14.70
N PRO A 677 -8.63 10.98 14.59
CA PRO A 677 -9.31 10.42 13.42
C PRO A 677 -10.70 11.05 13.21
N LEU A 678 -11.19 11.02 11.96
CA LEU A 678 -12.57 11.28 11.57
C LEU A 678 -13.45 10.13 12.08
N ARG A 679 -14.60 10.46 12.67
CA ARG A 679 -15.50 9.48 13.28
C ARG A 679 -16.77 9.26 12.44
N PRO A 680 -17.41 8.09 12.56
CA PRO A 680 -18.71 7.82 11.92
C PRO A 680 -19.76 8.91 12.20
N THR A 681 -19.81 9.40 13.45
CA THR A 681 -20.78 10.40 13.88
C THR A 681 -20.56 11.79 13.27
N ASP A 682 -19.35 12.11 12.79
CA ASP A 682 -19.09 13.38 12.12
C ASP A 682 -19.64 13.39 10.69
N LEU A 683 -19.64 12.23 10.02
CA LEU A 683 -20.16 12.06 8.66
C LEU A 683 -21.70 12.04 8.61
N ARG A 684 -22.36 11.65 9.71
CA ARG A 684 -23.84 11.64 9.82
C ARG A 684 -24.44 13.00 10.16
N LYS A 685 -23.63 14.00 10.51
CA LYS A 685 -24.15 15.32 10.91
C LYS A 685 -24.77 16.03 9.70
N PRO A 686 -26.07 16.38 9.77
CA PRO A 686 -26.71 17.10 8.68
C PRO A 686 -26.11 18.50 8.56
N VAL A 687 -25.67 18.85 7.37
CA VAL A 687 -25.20 20.19 7.04
C VAL A 687 -25.84 20.65 5.72
N PRO A 688 -26.17 21.94 5.58
CA PRO A 688 -26.79 22.44 4.36
C PRO A 688 -25.80 22.38 3.18
N ALA A 689 -26.32 22.18 1.97
CA ALA A 689 -25.52 22.26 0.76
C ALA A 689 -24.90 23.67 0.64
N LYS A 690 -23.62 23.73 0.29
CA LYS A 690 -22.87 24.98 0.12
C LYS A 690 -21.98 24.87 -1.11
N ARG A 691 -21.84 25.98 -1.83
CA ARG A 691 -20.83 26.11 -2.89
C ARG A 691 -19.45 26.20 -2.25
N LEU A 692 -18.56 25.29 -2.60
CA LEU A 692 -17.20 25.25 -2.09
C LEU A 692 -16.22 25.60 -3.21
N THR A 693 -15.21 26.41 -2.89
CA THR A 693 -14.11 26.69 -3.82
C THR A 693 -13.02 25.64 -3.69
N PHE A 694 -12.45 25.23 -4.82
CA PHE A 694 -11.27 24.40 -4.94
C PHE A 694 -10.10 25.17 -5.58
N ALA A 695 -10.22 26.50 -5.70
CA ALA A 695 -9.30 27.36 -6.45
C ALA A 695 -7.80 27.08 -6.22
N PRO A 696 -7.30 26.90 -4.97
CA PRO A 696 -5.89 26.60 -4.74
C PRO A 696 -5.41 25.28 -5.37
N PHE A 697 -6.30 24.34 -5.67
CA PHE A 697 -5.95 22.99 -6.14
C PHE A 697 -6.27 22.79 -7.63
N LEU A 698 -6.91 23.77 -8.29
CA LEU A 698 -7.36 23.63 -9.68
C LEU A 698 -6.21 23.46 -10.67
N ALA A 699 -5.07 24.13 -10.44
CA ALA A 699 -3.94 24.06 -11.35
C ALA A 699 -3.38 22.62 -11.42
N GLU A 700 -3.21 21.98 -10.26
CA GLU A 700 -2.84 20.57 -10.17
C GLU A 700 -3.94 19.67 -10.76
N PHE A 701 -5.18 19.80 -10.28
CA PHE A 701 -6.26 18.89 -10.69
C PHE A 701 -6.54 18.91 -12.19
N ARG A 702 -6.47 20.08 -12.83
CA ARG A 702 -6.62 20.22 -14.29
C ARG A 702 -5.45 19.58 -15.04
N SER A 703 -4.22 19.77 -14.57
CA SER A 703 -3.03 19.15 -15.16
C SER A 703 -3.03 17.63 -15.00
N LEU A 704 -3.56 17.12 -13.90
CA LEU A 704 -3.80 15.69 -13.71
C LEU A 704 -4.92 15.19 -14.63
N ALA A 705 -6.04 15.89 -14.74
CA ALA A 705 -7.13 15.48 -15.63
C ALA A 705 -6.69 15.35 -17.09
N ALA A 706 -5.80 16.24 -17.57
CA ALA A 706 -5.21 16.12 -18.90
C ALA A 706 -4.38 14.83 -19.07
N GLN A 707 -3.61 14.44 -18.05
CA GLN A 707 -2.80 13.23 -18.06
C GLN A 707 -3.63 11.96 -17.89
N TRP A 708 -4.71 12.00 -17.10
CA TRP A 708 -5.55 10.85 -16.77
C TRP A 708 -6.69 10.61 -17.77
N ALA A 709 -7.13 11.62 -18.53
CA ALA A 709 -8.22 11.49 -19.50
C ALA A 709 -8.05 10.32 -20.51
N PRO A 710 -6.83 10.03 -21.04
CA PRO A 710 -6.62 8.89 -21.92
C PRO A 710 -6.95 7.53 -21.27
N VAL A 711 -6.61 7.34 -20.00
CA VAL A 711 -6.76 6.05 -19.29
C VAL A 711 -8.10 5.89 -18.55
N LEU A 712 -8.89 6.97 -18.39
CA LEU A 712 -10.24 6.85 -17.84
C LEU A 712 -11.10 5.95 -18.74
N PRO A 713 -11.92 5.03 -18.21
CA PRO A 713 -12.79 4.17 -19.02
C PRO A 713 -14.00 4.91 -19.62
N PHE A 714 -14.15 6.20 -19.31
CA PHE A 714 -15.19 7.08 -19.83
C PHE A 714 -14.61 8.45 -20.21
N GLY A 715 -15.29 9.16 -21.12
CA GLY A 715 -14.89 10.50 -21.51
C GLY A 715 -15.40 11.60 -20.56
N ILE A 716 -14.60 12.64 -20.42
CA ILE A 716 -14.95 13.90 -19.74
C ILE A 716 -14.87 15.04 -20.76
N SER A 717 -15.85 15.94 -20.75
CA SER A 717 -15.90 17.08 -21.69
C SER A 717 -15.81 18.37 -20.90
N SER A 718 -14.58 18.85 -20.67
CA SER A 718 -14.33 20.11 -19.96
C SER A 718 -13.34 20.98 -20.71
N THR A 719 -13.71 22.23 -20.97
CA THR A 719 -12.82 23.25 -21.56
C THR A 719 -11.70 23.70 -20.60
N HIS A 720 -11.71 23.20 -19.36
CA HIS A 720 -10.70 23.49 -18.34
C HIS A 720 -9.53 22.52 -18.35
N ILE A 721 -9.58 21.47 -19.17
CA ILE A 721 -8.47 20.51 -19.30
C ILE A 721 -7.41 21.13 -20.21
N PRO A 722 -6.17 21.34 -19.73
CA PRO A 722 -5.10 21.92 -20.51
C PRO A 722 -4.58 20.92 -21.54
N THR A 723 -4.02 21.42 -22.64
CA THR A 723 -3.42 20.60 -23.71
C THR A 723 -1.89 20.49 -23.59
N ARG A 724 -1.26 21.30 -22.73
CA ARG A 724 0.21 21.43 -22.64
C ARG A 724 0.72 21.26 -21.21
N VAL A 725 0.64 20.03 -20.70
CA VAL A 725 1.27 19.68 -19.41
C VAL A 725 2.76 19.38 -19.63
N ARG A 726 3.62 19.95 -18.78
CA ARG A 726 5.08 19.74 -18.81
C ARG A 726 5.62 19.32 -17.45
N ARG A 727 6.77 18.64 -17.46
CA ARG A 727 7.55 18.33 -16.26
C ARG A 727 8.51 19.50 -15.97
N TYR A 728 8.52 19.98 -14.74
CA TYR A 728 9.42 21.03 -14.25
C TYR A 728 10.29 20.49 -13.13
N THR A 729 11.48 21.07 -12.99
CA THR A 729 12.44 20.78 -11.92
C THR A 729 12.71 22.04 -11.12
N LEU A 730 12.68 21.93 -9.81
CA LEU A 730 12.96 23.00 -8.85
C LEU A 730 14.07 22.54 -7.90
N ASN A 731 15.15 23.31 -7.77
CA ASN A 731 16.18 23.04 -6.77
C ASN A 731 15.69 23.56 -5.42
N VAL A 732 15.57 22.70 -4.40
CA VAL A 732 14.79 23.01 -3.18
C VAL A 732 15.64 23.22 -1.92
N PHE A 733 16.86 23.75 -2.06
CA PHE A 733 17.82 23.93 -0.96
C PHE A 733 18.00 25.40 -0.49
N PRO A 734 18.19 25.67 0.82
CA PRO A 734 18.26 24.73 1.95
C PRO A 734 16.90 24.29 2.51
N LEU A 735 16.83 23.00 2.88
CA LEU A 735 15.78 22.46 3.76
C LEU A 735 16.13 22.70 5.23
N ASN A 736 15.12 22.86 6.09
CA ASN A 736 15.28 22.98 7.54
C ASN A 736 15.88 21.69 8.14
N SER A 737 16.84 21.81 9.06
CA SER A 737 17.56 20.67 9.65
C SER A 737 16.66 19.65 10.36
N GLU A 738 15.62 20.10 11.07
CA GLU A 738 14.68 19.20 11.77
C GLU A 738 13.92 18.24 10.83
N ASP A 739 13.61 18.67 9.61
CA ASP A 739 12.86 17.87 8.64
C ASP A 739 13.79 17.03 7.73
N LYS A 740 15.11 17.29 7.76
CA LYS A 740 16.12 16.42 7.14
C LYS A 740 16.31 15.13 7.93
N ASP A 741 16.39 15.22 9.26
CA ASP A 741 16.99 14.15 10.06
C ASP A 741 15.99 13.28 10.86
N GLY A 742 14.69 13.61 10.89
CA GLY A 742 13.70 12.80 11.63
C GLY A 742 12.28 12.75 11.06
N HIS A 743 11.78 13.84 10.46
CA HIS A 743 10.38 13.90 10.00
C HIS A 743 10.18 13.96 8.49
N GLY A 744 11.26 13.92 7.71
CA GLY A 744 11.21 13.83 6.26
C GLY A 744 10.52 12.56 5.75
N ARG A 745 10.38 11.52 6.60
CA ARG A 745 9.77 10.21 6.28
C ARG A 745 8.24 10.22 6.24
N VAL A 746 7.59 11.27 6.75
CA VAL A 746 6.12 11.36 6.72
C VAL A 746 5.68 11.85 5.34
N PRO A 747 4.81 11.12 4.61
CA PRO A 747 4.32 11.52 3.29
C PRO A 747 3.30 12.67 3.40
N ALA A 748 3.80 13.89 3.63
CA ALA A 748 2.99 15.08 3.91
C ALA A 748 3.52 16.36 3.22
N PHE A 749 4.49 16.22 2.31
CA PHE A 749 5.13 17.39 1.70
C PHE A 749 4.43 17.81 0.41
N VAL A 750 4.16 19.12 0.29
CA VAL A 750 3.47 19.75 -0.84
C VAL A 750 4.25 20.97 -1.30
N LEU A 751 4.08 21.34 -2.57
CA LEU A 751 4.58 22.61 -3.09
C LEU A 751 3.48 23.66 -2.97
N VAL A 752 3.79 24.78 -2.28
CA VAL A 752 2.88 25.92 -2.15
C VAL A 752 3.41 27.06 -3.00
N PHE A 753 2.61 27.44 -3.99
CA PHE A 753 2.83 28.59 -4.84
C PHE A 753 1.93 29.74 -4.39
N TRP A 754 2.44 30.97 -4.39
CA TRP A 754 1.62 32.13 -4.10
C TRP A 754 2.02 33.36 -4.89
N ASN A 755 1.06 34.26 -5.07
CA ASN A 755 1.27 35.58 -5.66
C ASN A 755 1.53 36.62 -4.54
N PRO A 756 2.75 37.19 -4.42
CA PRO A 756 3.06 38.21 -3.41
C PRO A 756 2.14 39.44 -3.47
N ALA A 757 1.69 39.85 -4.66
CA ALA A 757 0.79 40.98 -4.82
C ALA A 757 -0.62 40.71 -4.25
N ARG A 758 -1.04 39.45 -4.15
CA ARG A 758 -2.32 39.05 -3.53
C ARG A 758 -2.21 38.88 -2.01
N LEU A 759 -1.03 38.57 -1.51
CA LEU A 759 -0.75 38.46 -0.07
C LEU A 759 -0.89 39.83 0.62
N GLY A 760 -0.41 40.89 -0.03
CA GLY A 760 -0.44 42.27 0.46
C GLY A 760 0.82 42.66 1.24
N PRO A 761 1.10 43.97 1.37
CA PRO A 761 2.34 44.46 1.96
C PRO A 761 2.46 44.11 3.45
N GLY A 762 3.67 43.78 3.89
CA GLY A 762 4.00 43.49 5.30
C GLY A 762 3.50 42.13 5.83
N ARG A 763 2.80 41.34 5.01
CA ARG A 763 2.40 39.97 5.37
C ARG A 763 3.41 38.96 4.87
N MET A 764 3.69 37.98 5.72
CA MET A 764 4.52 36.82 5.39
C MET A 764 3.64 35.59 5.36
N ILE A 765 3.73 34.79 4.29
CA ILE A 765 2.87 33.61 4.14
C ILE A 765 3.07 32.60 5.30
N TRP A 766 4.31 32.45 5.79
CA TRP A 766 4.66 31.55 6.89
C TRP A 766 4.18 31.99 8.27
N SER A 767 3.69 33.22 8.43
CA SER A 767 3.07 33.67 9.69
C SER A 767 1.55 33.52 9.69
N MET A 768 0.97 32.97 8.62
CA MET A 768 -0.48 32.80 8.47
C MET A 768 -0.93 31.41 8.92
N ASP A 769 -2.16 31.31 9.42
CA ASP A 769 -2.85 30.02 9.52
C ASP A 769 -3.31 29.60 8.12
N LEU A 770 -2.37 28.98 7.38
CA LEU A 770 -2.60 28.60 5.98
C LEU A 770 -3.82 27.67 5.85
N ARG A 771 -4.01 26.74 6.79
CA ARG A 771 -5.18 25.86 6.76
C ARG A 771 -6.48 26.65 6.83
N LYS A 772 -6.59 27.59 7.77
CA LYS A 772 -7.78 28.43 7.92
C LYS A 772 -8.04 29.27 6.67
N VAL A 773 -7.01 29.73 5.98
CA VAL A 773 -7.16 30.43 4.69
C VAL A 773 -7.71 29.50 3.62
N LEU A 774 -7.20 28.27 3.54
CA LEU A 774 -7.59 27.29 2.52
C LEU A 774 -8.99 26.69 2.72
N LEU A 775 -9.49 26.62 3.96
CA LEU A 775 -10.82 26.11 4.25
C LEU A 775 -11.91 26.86 3.44
N PRO A 776 -12.67 26.18 2.56
CA PRO A 776 -13.61 26.83 1.65
C PRO A 776 -15.01 27.02 2.23
N ASP A 777 -15.18 26.76 3.53
CA ASP A 777 -16.47 26.58 4.18
C ASP A 777 -16.69 27.59 5.31
N GLU A 778 -17.66 27.35 6.19
CA GLU A 778 -17.99 28.22 7.33
C GLU A 778 -16.90 28.36 8.40
N LYS A 779 -15.86 27.51 8.39
CA LYS A 779 -14.73 27.55 9.31
C LYS A 779 -13.49 28.22 8.72
N GLY A 780 -13.52 28.56 7.44
CA GLY A 780 -12.45 29.29 6.78
C GLY A 780 -12.37 30.76 7.15
N SER A 781 -11.25 31.40 6.79
CA SER A 781 -11.08 32.84 6.97
C SER A 781 -12.09 33.62 6.12
N THR A 782 -12.70 34.62 6.74
CA THR A 782 -13.61 35.59 6.12
C THR A 782 -12.94 36.94 5.86
N ASP A 783 -11.66 37.11 6.21
CA ASP A 783 -10.90 38.32 5.84
C ASP A 783 -10.87 38.43 4.30
N PRO A 784 -11.35 39.55 3.71
CA PRO A 784 -11.38 39.72 2.26
C PRO A 784 -10.03 39.51 1.57
N ARG A 785 -8.90 39.74 2.26
CA ARG A 785 -7.55 39.49 1.74
C ARG A 785 -7.24 38.00 1.68
N ASP A 786 -7.62 37.25 2.71
CA ASP A 786 -7.44 35.79 2.75
C ASP A 786 -8.35 35.10 1.73
N VAL A 787 -9.60 35.57 1.60
CA VAL A 787 -10.52 35.09 0.56
C VAL A 787 -9.92 35.36 -0.82
N ARG A 788 -9.44 36.58 -1.08
CA ARG A 788 -8.78 36.90 -2.36
C ARG A 788 -7.56 36.01 -2.61
N LEU A 789 -6.71 35.83 -1.60
CA LEU A 789 -5.54 34.97 -1.67
C LEU A 789 -5.93 33.51 -2.00
N ARG A 790 -6.96 32.96 -1.35
CA ARG A 790 -7.51 31.63 -1.65
C ARG A 790 -8.04 31.52 -3.08
N GLU A 791 -8.81 32.50 -3.55
CA GLU A 791 -9.47 32.40 -4.86
C GLU A 791 -8.51 32.60 -6.05
N ASN A 792 -7.43 33.39 -5.89
CA ASN A 792 -6.59 33.75 -7.04
C ASN A 792 -5.10 34.00 -6.75
N GLY A 793 -4.63 33.71 -5.54
CA GLY A 793 -3.25 33.99 -5.14
C GLY A 793 -2.51 32.80 -4.54
N LEU A 794 -3.09 31.60 -4.55
CA LEU A 794 -2.48 30.36 -4.09
C LEU A 794 -2.64 29.26 -5.15
N ALA A 795 -1.63 28.39 -5.25
CA ALA A 795 -1.74 27.09 -5.86
C ALA A 795 -0.97 26.04 -5.03
N ILE A 796 -1.54 24.86 -4.82
CA ILE A 796 -0.95 23.79 -4.04
C ILE A 796 -0.84 22.54 -4.91
N LEU A 797 0.36 21.97 -4.96
CA LEU A 797 0.65 20.73 -5.67
C LEU A 797 1.07 19.65 -4.65
N ALA A 798 0.29 18.58 -4.59
CA ALA A 798 0.57 17.39 -3.79
C ALA A 798 1.22 16.24 -4.60
N VAL A 799 1.17 16.29 -5.94
CA VAL A 799 1.76 15.31 -6.86
C VAL A 799 3.08 15.84 -7.39
N TRP A 800 4.16 15.40 -6.75
CA TRP A 800 5.53 15.72 -7.14
C TRP A 800 6.50 14.66 -6.59
N GLU A 801 7.70 14.60 -7.16
CA GLU A 801 8.78 13.70 -6.76
C GLU A 801 9.93 14.49 -6.17
N PHE A 802 10.55 13.95 -5.13
CA PHE A 802 11.77 14.49 -4.56
C PHE A 802 12.95 13.60 -4.94
N ASP A 803 13.97 14.19 -5.55
CA ASP A 803 15.27 13.57 -5.75
C ASP A 803 16.22 13.98 -4.60
N PRO A 804 16.43 13.10 -3.62
CA PRO A 804 17.30 13.40 -2.48
C PRO A 804 18.79 13.49 -2.86
N ALA A 805 19.21 12.98 -4.02
CA ALA A 805 20.60 13.01 -4.44
C ALA A 805 21.02 14.40 -4.94
N ASN A 806 20.09 15.10 -5.61
CA ASN A 806 20.32 16.44 -6.17
C ASN A 806 19.57 17.55 -5.41
N ASP A 807 18.79 17.21 -4.38
CA ASP A 807 17.87 18.11 -3.68
C ASP A 807 16.92 18.81 -4.68
N GLU A 808 16.36 18.05 -5.60
CA GLU A 808 15.46 18.52 -6.67
C GLU A 808 14.01 18.06 -6.44
N ALA A 809 13.06 18.92 -6.76
CA ALA A 809 11.64 18.63 -6.81
C ALA A 809 11.15 18.60 -8.26
N HIS A 810 10.53 17.49 -8.68
CA HIS A 810 9.95 17.34 -10.01
C HIS A 810 8.42 17.33 -9.94
N PHE A 811 7.77 18.15 -10.76
CA PHE A 811 6.30 18.28 -10.76
C PHE A 811 5.76 18.52 -12.17
N TRP A 812 4.45 18.29 -12.34
CA TRP A 812 3.77 18.40 -13.64
C TRP A 812 2.65 19.44 -13.59
N ILE A 813 2.71 20.41 -14.49
CA ILE A 813 1.72 21.48 -14.53
C ILE A 813 1.51 21.98 -15.96
N ASP A 814 0.34 22.54 -16.22
CA ASP A 814 0.02 23.32 -17.41
C ASP A 814 1.05 24.44 -17.67
N GLU A 815 1.61 24.46 -18.88
CA GLU A 815 2.61 25.44 -19.31
C GLU A 815 2.05 26.86 -19.25
N ASP A 816 0.77 27.07 -19.59
CA ASP A 816 0.17 28.40 -19.58
C ASP A 816 0.01 28.93 -18.15
N ALA A 817 -0.36 28.07 -17.20
CA ALA A 817 -0.39 28.40 -15.77
C ALA A 817 1.01 28.77 -15.26
N MET A 818 2.02 27.97 -15.60
CA MET A 818 3.40 28.22 -15.16
C MET A 818 3.96 29.53 -15.73
N GLU A 819 3.77 29.79 -17.02
CA GLU A 819 4.24 31.03 -17.66
C GLU A 819 3.49 32.26 -17.11
N LYS A 820 2.22 32.12 -16.73
CA LYS A 820 1.50 33.17 -15.99
C LYS A 820 2.15 33.42 -14.63
N TRP A 821 2.46 32.39 -13.85
CA TRP A 821 3.09 32.52 -12.54
C TRP A 821 4.47 33.18 -12.62
N LYS A 822 5.25 32.87 -13.66
CA LYS A 822 6.53 33.55 -13.93
C LYS A 822 6.34 35.05 -14.21
N ARG A 823 5.38 35.41 -15.07
CA ARG A 823 5.09 36.83 -15.41
C ARG A 823 4.58 37.65 -14.24
N GLU A 824 3.87 37.00 -13.32
CA GLU A 824 3.28 37.64 -12.14
C GLU A 824 4.18 37.57 -10.90
N ASP A 825 5.47 37.20 -11.06
CA ASP A 825 6.46 37.07 -9.98
C ASP A 825 5.95 36.23 -8.80
N TRP A 826 5.29 35.10 -9.08
CA TRP A 826 4.88 34.15 -8.04
C TRP A 826 6.11 33.55 -7.36
N MET A 827 5.90 33.08 -6.13
CA MET A 827 6.88 32.38 -5.32
C MET A 827 6.44 30.92 -5.11
N VAL A 828 7.39 30.03 -4.85
CA VAL A 828 7.18 28.62 -4.52
C VAL A 828 8.01 28.23 -3.30
N GLN A 829 7.49 27.32 -2.48
CA GLN A 829 8.17 26.79 -1.29
C GLN A 829 7.64 25.40 -0.97
N ILE A 830 8.47 24.53 -0.37
CA ILE A 830 7.99 23.25 0.18
C ILE A 830 7.34 23.51 1.54
N TRP A 831 6.15 22.95 1.71
CA TRP A 831 5.41 22.95 2.96
C TRP A 831 5.05 21.53 3.36
N ARG A 832 4.73 21.37 4.64
CA ARG A 832 4.02 20.21 5.16
C ARG A 832 2.54 20.53 5.31
N ASP A 833 1.66 19.68 4.82
CA ASP A 833 0.21 19.86 4.98
C ASP A 833 -0.36 19.20 6.24
N ASP A 834 0.43 18.39 6.94
CA ASP A 834 0.07 17.82 8.25
C ASP A 834 0.26 18.81 9.41
N THR A 835 1.08 19.84 9.22
CA THR A 835 1.35 20.89 10.22
C THR A 835 1.12 22.29 9.67
N TYR A 836 0.93 22.41 8.35
CA TYR A 836 0.77 23.67 7.63
C TYR A 836 1.94 24.63 7.87
N ARG A 837 3.17 24.11 7.77
CA ARG A 837 4.41 24.88 7.97
C ARG A 837 5.36 24.75 6.78
N PRO A 838 6.11 25.81 6.43
CA PRO A 838 7.16 25.73 5.42
C PRO A 838 8.38 24.95 5.92
N VAL A 839 9.08 24.26 5.02
CA VAL A 839 10.29 23.48 5.33
C VAL A 839 11.50 23.80 4.45
N SER A 840 11.32 24.61 3.41
CA SER A 840 12.41 25.12 2.55
C SER A 840 12.43 26.65 2.54
N THR A 841 13.47 27.25 1.95
CA THR A 841 13.44 28.67 1.58
C THR A 841 12.46 28.93 0.43
N PRO A 842 11.83 30.13 0.39
CA PRO A 842 10.96 30.51 -0.72
C PRO A 842 11.78 30.91 -1.95
N LEU A 843 11.34 30.48 -3.14
CA LEU A 843 12.03 30.72 -4.41
C LEU A 843 11.11 31.41 -5.43
N PRO A 844 11.61 32.38 -6.23
CA PRO A 844 10.84 32.97 -7.31
C PRO A 844 10.57 31.96 -8.43
N VAL A 845 9.32 31.82 -8.86
CA VAL A 845 8.90 30.89 -9.92
C VAL A 845 9.60 31.18 -11.26
N ARG A 846 9.98 32.44 -11.51
CA ARG A 846 10.79 32.85 -12.66
C ARG A 846 12.17 32.18 -12.75
N GLN A 847 12.69 31.65 -11.64
CA GLN A 847 13.96 30.91 -11.62
C GLN A 847 13.80 29.43 -12.01
N VAL A 848 12.56 28.92 -12.08
CA VAL A 848 12.29 27.55 -12.51
C VAL A 848 12.59 27.43 -14.01
N PRO A 849 13.48 26.53 -14.44
CA PRO A 849 13.80 26.31 -15.83
C PRO A 849 12.57 26.01 -16.69
N ARG A 850 12.71 26.13 -18.02
CA ARG A 850 11.63 25.71 -18.93
C ARG A 850 11.42 24.21 -18.79
N GLY A 851 10.18 23.80 -18.58
CA GLY A 851 9.83 22.39 -18.42
C GLY A 851 10.09 21.59 -19.69
N SER A 852 10.50 20.34 -19.51
CA SER A 852 10.63 19.38 -20.60
C SER A 852 9.25 18.87 -21.03
N ALA A 853 9.16 18.37 -22.27
CA ALA A 853 8.02 17.55 -22.66
C ALA A 853 7.98 16.30 -21.76
N ILE A 854 6.82 15.68 -21.63
CA ILE A 854 6.71 14.38 -20.96
C ILE A 854 7.39 13.35 -21.89
N GLU A 855 8.66 13.04 -21.65
CA GLU A 855 9.44 12.08 -22.44
C GLU A 855 8.95 10.65 -22.14
N GLY A 856 8.71 9.85 -23.19
CA GLY A 856 8.06 8.54 -23.11
C GLY A 856 9.02 7.36 -22.89
N PHE A 857 8.65 6.43 -22.00
CA PHE A 857 9.05 5.03 -22.13
C PHE A 857 7.98 4.31 -22.98
N MET A 858 8.42 3.50 -23.95
CA MET A 858 7.52 2.69 -24.77
C MET A 858 6.75 1.69 -23.89
N THR A 859 5.44 1.90 -23.72
CA THR A 859 4.52 0.82 -23.40
C THR A 859 4.04 0.23 -24.72
N SER A 860 4.76 -0.77 -25.24
CA SER A 860 4.11 -1.71 -26.16
C SER A 860 3.05 -2.44 -25.33
N PHE A 861 1.78 -2.11 -25.51
CA PHE A 861 0.69 -2.96 -25.04
C PHE A 861 0.91 -4.35 -25.67
N PRO A 862 1.13 -5.41 -24.87
CA PRO A 862 0.99 -6.76 -25.41
C PRO A 862 -0.49 -6.91 -25.71
N THR A 863 -0.85 -6.86 -26.99
CA THR A 863 -2.16 -7.28 -27.46
C THR A 863 -2.24 -8.79 -27.26
N ASN A 864 -2.69 -9.22 -26.07
CA ASN A 864 -2.93 -10.62 -25.73
C ASN A 864 -4.15 -11.20 -26.49
N GLY A 865 -4.34 -10.84 -27.77
CA GLY A 865 -5.44 -11.32 -28.61
C GLY A 865 -6.85 -10.90 -28.16
N LEU A 866 -6.99 -10.14 -27.07
CA LEU A 866 -8.25 -9.61 -26.57
C LEU A 866 -8.46 -8.18 -27.08
N THR A 867 -9.67 -7.91 -27.56
CA THR A 867 -10.09 -6.59 -28.04
C THR A 867 -10.20 -5.60 -26.88
N GLU A 868 -10.03 -4.30 -27.19
CA GLU A 868 -10.05 -3.21 -26.20
C GLU A 868 -11.34 -3.19 -25.35
N GLY A 869 -12.45 -3.75 -25.87
CA GLY A 869 -13.70 -3.93 -25.12
C GLY A 869 -13.71 -5.10 -24.13
N GLU A 870 -12.87 -6.11 -24.31
CA GLU A 870 -12.75 -7.27 -23.42
C GLU A 870 -11.86 -6.97 -22.19
N TYR A 871 -10.96 -5.99 -22.31
CA TYR A 871 -10.10 -5.52 -21.21
C TYR A 871 -10.87 -4.75 -20.11
N TRP A 872 -12.05 -4.22 -20.44
CA TRP A 872 -12.91 -3.47 -19.50
C TRP A 872 -14.09 -4.28 -18.97
N SER A 873 -14.22 -5.55 -19.37
CA SER A 873 -15.28 -6.47 -18.94
C SER A 873 -14.81 -7.61 -18.04
N ILE A 874 -13.57 -7.55 -17.54
CA ILE A 874 -13.03 -8.47 -16.51
C ILE A 874 -12.87 -7.73 -15.19
#